data_AF-A0A6I8LYN4-F1
#
_entry.id   AF-A0A6I8LYN4-F1
#
_cell.length_a   1.000
_cell.length_b   1.000
_cell.length_c   1.000
_cell.angle_alpha   90.00
_cell.angle_beta   90.00
_cell.angle_gamma   90.00
#
_symmetry.space_group_name_H-M   'P 1'
#
loop_
_entity.id
_entity.type
_entity.pdbx_description
1 polymer ?
#
loop_
_entity_poly.entity_id
_entity_poly.type
_entity_poly.pdbx_seq_one_letter_code
_entity_poly.pdbx_strand_id
1 'polypeptide(L)'
;MTTEPPTPDPLGPAPLPDSPPLSLLTYRPPVVPAEELPVLSHRAMAWAAGALVVLGVGLAVGLLVAFGGGGHADQLDAIKTAGTIVVGAGGAAALWLTARRQRTSELSLNQVRAAHAATVADAEARRITDLYGKAADQLGSPQAPARLAGLYALERLAQDNPAQRQTIVDLLCAYLRMPYTPPRREPAPPSVARPSGVPRPLLSGPARQRASVRLAPPAPRGGTPSATEAEQEYQVRRTAQAILFRHLVYGTEDGPVSTFWADISLDLVGAVLGPANLIGCRVVAVDFTNVTFTGDVWFDRTRFGLSAVFTGARFTGEAGFSHARFDHDVRFGRVTFDGDARFAEADFGGSAKFDRADFRGPAVFTGAKFSQAASFADARFGDRAEFDKARFVQGWFGGARFGGNAFFTHSEFSAYASFKEVRFAGAFTQFGNATLASSEFFTAEFGRNTDFTETRFTGDASFTMAKFPEGVEFVRTEFGDVNFGGTRFALFAAFTEAKFAGVTRFYECHFGDRAEFQRTRFAADVWFENTEFADIAVFGAAEFGGSARFLHTRFGDVGGFARARFDGDVFFDDVRFDGPVGFVGARFARPLRIERVWVRLTGHKRKLETDSTWPPGTVIRVPGEADPLPEGWGVLELEEAAE
;
A
#
# COMPACT_ATOMS: atom_id res chain seq x y z
N MET A 1 30.83 19.16 -34.88
CA MET A 1 30.86 20.35 -34.00
C MET A 1 30.37 19.89 -32.63
N THR A 2 31.24 20.02 -31.65
CA THR A 2 31.05 19.70 -30.23
C THR A 2 29.96 20.58 -29.62
N THR A 3 28.93 19.98 -29.03
CA THR A 3 27.93 20.69 -28.22
C THR A 3 28.24 20.46 -26.74
N GLU A 4 28.71 21.50 -26.06
CA GLU A 4 28.79 21.59 -24.61
C GLU A 4 27.40 21.46 -23.96
N PRO A 5 27.31 20.93 -22.73
CA PRO A 5 26.08 20.97 -21.95
C PRO A 5 25.89 22.37 -21.31
N PRO A 6 24.64 22.78 -21.02
CA PRO A 6 24.32 24.13 -20.55
C PRO A 6 24.77 24.37 -19.11
N THR A 7 25.20 25.60 -18.83
CA THR A 7 25.47 26.14 -17.48
C THR A 7 24.18 26.25 -16.65
N PRO A 8 24.18 25.86 -15.35
CA PRO A 8 23.00 25.94 -14.50
C PRO A 8 22.74 27.37 -13.99
N ASP A 9 21.45 27.68 -13.87
CA ASP A 9 20.82 28.94 -13.47
C ASP A 9 21.08 29.28 -11.97
N PRO A 10 21.43 30.53 -11.57
CA PRO A 10 21.87 30.82 -10.21
C PRO A 10 20.75 31.10 -9.19
N LEU A 11 19.46 30.88 -9.52
CA LEU A 11 18.33 31.36 -8.67
C LEU A 11 17.20 30.33 -8.43
N GLY A 12 17.51 29.04 -8.30
CA GLY A 12 16.56 28.02 -7.83
C GLY A 12 16.58 27.83 -6.29
N PRO A 13 15.43 27.52 -5.64
CA PRO A 13 15.37 27.30 -4.19
C PRO A 13 16.15 26.04 -3.78
N ALA A 14 16.80 26.12 -2.62
CA ALA A 14 17.69 25.08 -2.09
C ALA A 14 16.97 23.72 -1.87
N PRO A 15 17.59 22.58 -2.24
CA PRO A 15 17.05 21.28 -1.91
C PRO A 15 17.21 20.97 -0.42
N LEU A 16 16.16 20.40 0.18
CA LEU A 16 16.12 19.88 1.55
C LEU A 16 17.20 18.79 1.77
N PRO A 17 17.92 18.77 2.89
CA PRO A 17 18.75 17.63 3.24
C PRO A 17 17.88 16.60 3.97
N ASP A 18 17.70 15.42 3.36
CA ASP A 18 17.71 14.11 4.03
C ASP A 18 17.09 13.04 3.11
N SER A 19 17.96 12.45 2.30
CA SER A 19 17.79 11.10 1.78
C SER A 19 19.18 10.46 1.85
N PRO A 20 19.41 9.42 2.67
CA PRO A 20 20.70 8.77 2.68
C PRO A 20 20.87 7.99 1.37
N PRO A 21 22.04 8.06 0.70
CA PRO A 21 22.29 7.22 -0.44
C PRO A 21 22.47 5.76 0.01
N LEU A 22 22.05 4.86 -0.88
CA LEU A 22 22.29 3.43 -0.83
C LEU A 22 23.78 3.12 -0.61
N SER A 23 24.05 2.20 0.31
CA SER A 23 25.22 1.33 0.41
C SER A 23 26.54 1.90 -0.12
N LEU A 24 27.22 2.68 0.71
CA LEU A 24 28.68 2.76 0.68
C LEU A 24 29.19 2.08 1.94
N LEU A 25 29.95 0.99 1.75
CA LEU A 25 31.04 0.63 2.64
C LEU A 25 31.71 1.94 3.07
N THR A 26 31.47 2.38 4.29
CA THR A 26 32.14 3.55 4.84
C THR A 26 33.60 3.17 5.00
N TYR A 27 34.38 3.40 3.94
CA TYR A 27 35.79 3.67 4.09
C TYR A 27 35.89 4.86 5.04
N ARG A 28 36.10 4.55 6.31
CA ARG A 28 36.51 5.54 7.29
C ARG A 28 37.85 6.04 6.76
N PRO A 29 37.97 7.31 6.31
CA PRO A 29 39.29 7.82 5.98
C PRO A 29 40.15 7.66 7.23
N PRO A 30 41.42 7.27 7.11
CA PRO A 30 42.31 7.25 8.25
C PRO A 30 42.21 8.62 8.91
N VAL A 31 41.95 8.64 10.22
CA VAL A 31 42.02 9.86 11.02
C VAL A 31 43.38 10.48 10.71
N VAL A 32 43.38 11.59 9.97
CA VAL A 32 44.60 12.39 9.81
C VAL A 32 44.93 12.84 11.23
N PRO A 33 46.04 12.39 11.83
CA PRO A 33 46.40 12.85 13.16
C PRO A 33 46.48 14.38 13.10
N ALA A 34 45.88 15.04 14.08
CA ALA A 34 45.97 16.50 14.21
C ALA A 34 47.44 16.90 14.08
N GLU A 35 47.71 17.86 13.19
CA GLU A 35 49.03 18.39 12.87
C GLU A 35 49.86 18.48 14.17
N GLU A 36 50.83 17.57 14.31
CA GLU A 36 51.70 17.57 15.48
C GLU A 36 52.50 18.86 15.44
N LEU A 37 52.10 19.84 16.25
CA LEU A 37 52.87 21.06 16.46
C LEU A 37 54.32 20.65 16.77
N PRO A 38 55.32 21.24 16.09
CA PRO A 38 56.69 20.76 16.16
C PRO A 38 57.16 20.74 17.60
N VAL A 39 57.52 19.54 18.07
CA VAL A 39 58.06 19.34 19.41
C VAL A 39 59.39 20.08 19.46
N LEU A 40 59.41 21.29 20.03
CA LEU A 40 60.62 22.06 20.25
C LEU A 40 61.65 21.15 20.91
N SER A 41 62.81 20.97 20.27
CA SER A 41 63.84 20.06 20.76
C SER A 41 64.25 20.42 22.19
N HIS A 42 64.73 19.44 22.96
CA HIS A 42 65.28 19.67 24.31
C HIS A 42 66.31 20.81 24.35
N ARG A 43 67.02 21.03 23.23
CA ARG A 43 67.97 22.13 23.06
C ARG A 43 67.26 23.48 22.94
N ALA A 44 66.22 23.60 22.11
CA ALA A 44 65.47 24.84 21.97
C ALA A 44 64.77 25.28 23.27
N MET A 45 64.30 24.32 24.08
CA MET A 45 63.71 24.60 25.39
C MET A 45 64.77 25.04 26.41
N ALA A 46 65.94 24.42 26.41
CA ALA A 46 67.07 24.88 27.24
C ALA A 46 67.54 26.29 26.82
N TRP A 47 67.54 26.59 25.52
CA TRP A 47 67.83 27.93 25.01
C TRP A 47 66.77 28.97 25.42
N ALA A 48 65.48 28.63 25.38
CA ALA A 48 64.41 29.54 25.80
C ALA A 48 64.41 29.79 27.32
N ALA A 49 64.60 28.76 28.12
CA ALA A 49 64.77 28.90 29.58
C ALA A 49 66.06 29.70 29.89
N GLY A 50 67.14 29.41 29.18
CA GLY A 50 68.39 30.17 29.24
C GLY A 50 68.20 31.63 28.85
N ALA A 51 67.44 31.92 27.79
CA ALA A 51 67.12 33.28 27.36
C ALA A 51 66.28 34.02 28.40
N LEU A 52 65.34 33.34 29.07
CA LEU A 52 64.51 33.93 30.13
C LEU A 52 65.35 34.26 31.38
N VAL A 53 66.31 33.39 31.71
CA VAL A 53 67.32 33.66 32.76
C VAL A 53 68.23 34.82 32.35
N VAL A 54 68.74 34.83 31.12
CA VAL A 54 69.60 35.91 30.59
C VAL A 54 68.86 37.24 30.55
N LEU A 55 67.58 37.24 30.20
CA LEU A 55 66.75 38.45 30.18
C LEU A 55 66.47 38.94 31.60
N GLY A 56 66.20 38.04 32.56
CA GLY A 56 66.09 38.38 33.98
C GLY A 56 67.40 38.94 34.56
N VAL A 57 68.55 38.33 34.24
CA VAL A 57 69.88 38.81 34.63
C VAL A 57 70.19 40.16 33.96
N GLY A 58 69.89 40.32 32.68
CA GLY A 58 70.10 41.57 31.95
C GLY A 58 69.28 42.71 32.52
N LEU A 59 68.03 42.45 32.91
CA LEU A 59 67.14 43.43 33.55
C LEU A 59 67.62 43.78 34.97
N ALA A 60 68.12 42.80 35.72
CA ALA A 60 68.77 43.01 37.01
C ALA A 60 70.05 43.84 36.92
N VAL A 61 70.91 43.57 35.93
CA VAL A 61 72.12 44.36 35.64
C VAL A 61 71.75 45.77 35.19
N GLY A 62 70.75 45.93 34.32
CA GLY A 62 70.24 47.23 33.89
C GLY A 62 69.73 48.09 35.06
N LEU A 63 68.99 47.49 35.99
CA LEU A 63 68.56 48.15 37.22
C LEU A 63 69.74 48.57 38.11
N LEU A 64 70.75 47.71 38.25
CA LEU A 64 71.97 48.03 39.00
C LEU A 64 72.79 49.14 38.36
N VAL A 65 72.83 49.25 37.02
CA VAL A 65 73.54 50.32 36.32
C VAL A 65 72.75 51.64 36.40
N ALA A 66 71.43 51.60 36.23
CA ALA A 66 70.59 52.80 36.23
C ALA A 66 70.45 53.44 37.62
N PHE A 67 70.45 52.63 38.69
CA PHE A 67 70.17 53.08 40.06
C PHE A 67 71.29 52.79 41.07
N GLY A 68 72.37 52.10 40.69
CA GLY A 68 73.46 51.72 41.60
C GLY A 68 74.50 52.81 41.88
N GLY A 69 74.44 53.96 41.21
CA GLY A 69 75.30 55.12 41.46
C GLY A 69 74.74 56.15 42.45
N GLY A 70 73.53 55.91 43.01
CA GLY A 70 72.86 56.77 43.98
C GLY A 70 73.36 56.58 45.43
N GLY A 71 72.67 57.20 46.39
CA GLY A 71 73.04 57.09 47.82
C GLY A 71 72.95 55.64 48.35
N HIS A 72 73.59 55.38 49.51
CA HIS A 72 73.66 54.04 50.12
C HIS A 72 72.31 53.32 50.28
N ALA A 73 71.19 54.06 50.39
CA ALA A 73 69.84 53.50 50.47
C ALA A 73 69.32 52.97 49.11
N ASP A 74 69.48 53.74 48.02
CA ASP A 74 69.02 53.35 46.68
C ASP A 74 69.79 52.14 46.15
N GLN A 75 71.08 52.05 46.49
CA GLN A 75 71.93 50.94 46.08
C GLN A 75 71.50 49.61 46.75
N LEU A 76 71.07 49.67 48.01
CA LEU A 76 70.62 48.49 48.76
C LEU A 76 69.28 47.96 48.23
N ASP A 77 68.35 48.86 47.87
CA ASP A 77 67.06 48.49 47.30
C ASP A 77 67.19 47.99 45.86
N ALA A 78 68.10 48.56 45.05
CA ALA A 78 68.42 48.04 43.73
C ALA A 78 69.00 46.61 43.79
N ILE A 79 69.91 46.32 44.73
CA ILE A 79 70.48 44.96 44.92
C ILE A 79 69.40 43.97 45.37
N LYS A 80 68.53 44.35 46.31
CA LYS A 80 67.42 43.49 46.76
C LYS A 80 66.47 43.17 45.61
N THR A 81 66.11 44.18 44.82
CA THR A 81 65.17 44.02 43.69
C THR A 81 65.79 43.25 42.53
N ALA A 82 67.07 43.47 42.25
CA ALA A 82 67.84 42.68 41.28
C ALA A 82 67.93 41.20 41.70
N GLY A 83 68.18 40.93 42.99
CA GLY A 83 68.20 39.58 43.54
C GLY A 83 66.86 38.85 43.42
N THR A 84 65.74 39.52 43.69
CA THR A 84 64.40 38.91 43.57
C THR A 84 64.01 38.64 42.11
N ILE A 85 64.43 39.48 41.15
CA ILE A 85 64.20 39.25 39.72
C ILE A 85 64.95 38.01 39.24
N VAL A 86 66.22 37.84 39.62
CA VAL A 86 67.02 36.67 39.21
C VAL A 86 66.45 35.38 39.82
N VAL A 87 66.11 35.40 41.12
CA VAL A 87 65.50 34.24 41.79
C VAL A 87 64.10 33.94 41.22
N GLY A 88 63.29 34.96 40.95
CA GLY A 88 61.96 34.82 40.36
C GLY A 88 61.99 34.28 38.93
N ALA A 89 62.91 34.76 38.09
CA ALA A 89 63.12 34.26 36.73
C ALA A 89 63.61 32.80 36.73
N GLY A 90 64.52 32.45 37.65
CA GLY A 90 64.97 31.07 37.84
C GLY A 90 63.84 30.13 38.29
N GLY A 91 63.03 30.56 39.26
CA GLY A 91 61.86 29.79 39.74
C GLY A 91 60.77 29.62 38.68
N ALA A 92 60.47 30.66 37.90
CA ALA A 92 59.51 30.60 36.79
C ALA A 92 59.98 29.66 35.67
N ALA A 93 61.27 29.69 35.32
CA ALA A 93 61.85 28.77 34.36
C ALA A 93 61.77 27.31 34.84
N ALA A 94 62.00 27.05 36.14
CA ALA A 94 61.88 25.72 36.73
C ALA A 94 60.42 25.20 36.71
N LEU A 95 59.44 26.02 37.11
CA LEU A 95 58.02 25.67 37.08
C LEU A 95 57.50 25.45 35.65
N TRP A 96 57.96 26.25 34.69
CA TRP A 96 57.61 26.06 33.28
C TRP A 96 58.15 24.73 32.73
N LEU A 97 59.39 24.38 33.09
CA LEU A 97 59.99 23.10 32.71
C LEU A 97 59.26 21.91 33.35
N THR A 98 58.85 21.99 34.62
CA THR A 98 58.10 20.92 35.28
C THR A 98 56.68 20.77 34.73
N ALA A 99 55.95 21.88 34.55
CA ALA A 99 54.60 21.87 33.99
C ALA A 99 54.57 21.32 32.55
N ARG A 100 55.58 21.66 31.73
CA ARG A 100 55.67 21.12 30.36
C ARG A 100 56.06 19.65 30.33
N ARG A 101 56.97 19.20 31.22
CA ARG A 101 57.28 17.77 31.41
C ARG A 101 56.04 16.98 31.81
N GLN A 102 55.23 17.52 32.73
CA GLN A 102 53.97 16.91 33.13
C GLN A 102 52.96 16.82 31.96
N ARG A 103 52.80 17.90 31.19
CA ARG A 103 51.92 17.91 30.02
C ARG A 103 52.35 16.92 28.94
N THR A 104 53.65 16.74 28.73
CA THR A 104 54.15 15.69 27.82
C THR A 104 53.89 14.28 28.32
N SER A 105 53.96 14.03 29.64
CA SER A 105 53.61 12.72 30.21
C SER A 105 52.11 12.42 30.18
N GLU A 106 51.26 13.44 30.32
CA GLU A 106 49.81 13.30 30.18
C GLU A 106 49.43 12.97 28.73
N LEU A 107 50.06 13.65 27.76
CA LEU A 107 49.86 13.35 26.33
C LEU A 107 50.34 11.95 25.97
N SER A 108 51.51 11.52 26.46
CA SER A 108 52.02 10.16 26.19
C SER A 108 51.15 9.09 26.85
N LEU A 109 50.65 9.33 28.06
CA LEU A 109 49.69 8.43 28.71
C LEU A 109 48.38 8.34 27.92
N ASN A 110 47.88 9.46 27.39
CA ASN A 110 46.68 9.50 26.54
C ASN A 110 46.92 8.76 25.21
N GLN A 111 48.10 8.89 24.60
CA GLN A 111 48.47 8.12 23.41
C GLN A 111 48.56 6.63 23.71
N VAL A 112 49.15 6.22 24.85
CA VAL A 112 49.21 4.81 25.26
C VAL A 112 47.83 4.26 25.57
N ARG A 113 46.95 5.04 26.23
CA ARG A 113 45.54 4.65 26.48
C ARG A 113 44.76 4.51 25.18
N ALA A 114 44.93 5.44 24.24
CA ALA A 114 44.30 5.38 22.92
C ALA A 114 44.81 4.18 22.11
N ALA A 115 46.13 3.93 22.13
CA ALA A 115 46.73 2.77 21.48
C ALA A 115 46.25 1.46 22.11
N HIS A 116 46.16 1.39 23.44
CA HIS A 116 45.63 0.22 24.15
C HIS A 116 44.15 0.00 23.87
N ALA A 117 43.34 1.06 23.85
CA ALA A 117 41.93 0.97 23.46
C ALA A 117 41.78 0.48 22.02
N ALA A 118 42.63 0.95 21.10
CA ALA A 118 42.64 0.50 19.71
C ALA A 118 43.06 -0.97 19.57
N THR A 119 44.05 -1.44 20.33
CA THR A 119 44.45 -2.86 20.29
C THR A 119 43.42 -3.78 20.91
N VAL A 120 42.75 -3.36 21.99
CA VAL A 120 41.63 -4.12 22.58
C VAL A 120 40.46 -4.21 21.60
N ALA A 121 40.09 -3.10 20.96
CA ALA A 121 39.03 -3.09 19.95
C ALA A 121 39.36 -3.97 18.73
N ASP A 122 40.61 -3.95 18.26
CA ASP A 122 41.07 -4.82 17.17
C ASP A 122 41.07 -6.31 17.58
N ALA A 123 41.52 -6.64 18.80
CA ALA A 123 41.44 -8.01 19.32
C ALA A 123 39.99 -8.49 19.48
N GLU A 124 39.08 -7.64 19.95
CA GLU A 124 37.65 -7.95 20.05
C GLU A 124 37.03 -8.17 18.67
N ALA A 125 37.32 -7.29 17.70
CA ALA A 125 36.85 -7.44 16.33
C ALA A 125 37.34 -8.75 15.68
N ARG A 126 38.62 -9.12 15.89
CA ARG A 126 39.16 -10.41 15.41
C ARG A 126 38.47 -11.59 16.08
N ARG A 127 38.26 -11.55 17.40
CA ARG A 127 37.56 -12.61 18.12
C ARG A 127 36.12 -12.79 17.63
N ILE A 128 35.39 -11.70 17.40
CA ILE A 128 34.03 -11.74 16.83
C ILE A 128 34.05 -12.39 15.44
N THR A 129 35.01 -11.97 14.60
CA THR A 129 35.19 -12.54 13.25
C THR A 129 35.49 -14.04 13.30
N ASP A 130 36.36 -14.48 14.21
CA ASP A 130 36.69 -15.90 14.39
C ASP A 130 35.49 -16.72 14.89
N LEU A 131 34.69 -16.17 15.81
CA LEU A 131 33.46 -16.81 16.30
C LEU A 131 32.41 -16.91 15.20
N TYR A 132 32.25 -15.85 14.41
CA TYR A 132 31.39 -15.84 13.23
C TYR A 132 31.81 -16.92 12.24
N GLY A 133 33.10 -16.98 11.88
CA GLY A 133 33.64 -17.97 10.95
C GLY A 133 33.37 -19.40 11.42
N LYS A 134 33.65 -19.71 12.70
CA LYS A 134 33.37 -21.04 13.27
C LYS A 134 31.88 -21.42 13.23
N ALA A 135 30.99 -20.47 13.52
CA ALA A 135 29.56 -20.72 13.52
C ALA A 135 29.00 -20.87 12.10
N ALA A 136 29.52 -20.10 11.14
CA ALA A 136 29.21 -20.24 9.72
C ALA A 136 29.69 -21.60 9.16
N ASP A 137 30.90 -22.06 9.53
CA ASP A 137 31.41 -23.38 9.16
C ASP A 137 30.51 -24.51 9.71
N GLN A 138 30.02 -24.36 10.96
CA GLN A 138 29.07 -25.31 11.55
C GLN A 138 27.74 -25.36 10.80
N LEU A 139 27.24 -24.21 10.32
CA LEU A 139 26.02 -24.12 9.51
C LEU A 139 26.17 -24.82 8.14
N GLY A 140 27.39 -24.87 7.60
CA GLY A 140 27.73 -25.63 6.39
C GLY A 140 27.90 -27.14 6.59
N SER A 141 27.81 -27.64 7.83
CA SER A 141 28.04 -29.06 8.13
C SER A 141 26.97 -29.97 7.51
N PRO A 142 27.34 -31.18 7.01
CA PRO A 142 26.35 -32.17 6.56
C PRO A 142 25.48 -32.70 7.72
N GLN A 143 25.94 -32.59 8.96
CA GLN A 143 25.22 -33.09 10.14
C GLN A 143 24.25 -32.04 10.70
N ALA A 144 22.96 -32.34 10.75
CA ALA A 144 21.95 -31.43 11.27
C ALA A 144 22.20 -30.96 12.73
N PRO A 145 22.66 -31.80 13.68
CA PRO A 145 23.00 -31.33 15.02
C PRO A 145 24.10 -30.25 15.04
N ALA A 146 25.10 -30.36 14.15
CA ALA A 146 26.15 -29.35 14.02
C ALA A 146 25.61 -28.05 13.44
N ARG A 147 24.71 -28.11 12.44
CA ARG A 147 24.03 -26.92 11.90
C ARG A 147 23.19 -26.21 12.96
N LEU A 148 22.43 -26.96 13.76
CA LEU A 148 21.65 -26.41 14.88
C LEU A 148 22.55 -25.72 15.93
N ALA A 149 23.68 -26.33 16.28
CA ALA A 149 24.64 -25.70 17.19
C ALA A 149 25.21 -24.39 16.60
N GLY A 150 25.51 -24.38 15.29
CA GLY A 150 25.93 -23.19 14.56
C GLY A 150 24.87 -22.08 14.60
N LEU A 151 23.59 -22.41 14.39
CA LEU A 151 22.47 -21.44 14.46
C LEU A 151 22.37 -20.77 15.84
N TYR A 152 22.42 -21.53 16.94
CA TYR A 152 22.39 -20.96 18.29
C TYR A 152 23.66 -20.17 18.63
N ALA A 153 24.82 -20.56 18.10
CA ALA A 153 26.06 -19.80 18.24
C ALA A 153 25.97 -18.44 17.53
N LEU A 154 25.43 -18.41 16.31
CA LEU A 154 25.15 -17.19 15.55
C LEU A 154 24.14 -16.29 16.27
N GLU A 155 23.05 -16.86 16.78
CA GLU A 155 22.04 -16.11 17.54
C GLU A 155 22.64 -15.41 18.75
N ARG A 156 23.42 -16.13 19.57
CA ARG A 156 24.10 -15.54 20.72
C ARG A 156 25.09 -14.46 20.30
N LEU A 157 25.85 -14.69 19.23
CA LEU A 157 26.79 -13.71 18.69
C LEU A 157 26.07 -12.42 18.27
N ALA A 158 24.94 -12.53 17.58
CA ALA A 158 24.10 -11.38 17.18
C ALA A 158 23.48 -10.65 18.38
N GLN A 159 23.05 -11.40 19.40
CA GLN A 159 22.47 -10.82 20.60
C GLN A 159 23.48 -9.94 21.35
N ASP A 160 24.71 -10.43 21.51
CA ASP A 160 25.78 -9.74 22.23
C ASP A 160 26.44 -8.62 21.40
N ASN A 161 26.32 -8.67 20.06
CA ASN A 161 27.00 -7.75 19.14
C ASN A 161 26.02 -7.09 18.17
N PRO A 162 25.37 -5.96 18.54
CA PRO A 162 24.37 -5.29 17.70
C PRO A 162 24.85 -4.93 16.29
N ALA A 163 26.11 -4.53 16.14
CA ALA A 163 26.70 -4.19 14.84
C ALA A 163 26.78 -5.37 13.86
N GLN A 164 26.70 -6.61 14.34
CA GLN A 164 26.78 -7.83 13.51
C GLN A 164 25.40 -8.44 13.21
N ARG A 165 24.31 -7.91 13.78
CA ARG A 165 22.97 -8.49 13.64
C ARG A 165 22.55 -8.62 12.19
N GLN A 166 22.73 -7.57 11.37
CA GLN A 166 22.37 -7.62 9.97
C GLN A 166 23.21 -8.65 9.20
N THR A 167 24.54 -8.70 9.41
CA THR A 167 25.41 -9.72 8.79
C THR A 167 24.97 -11.14 9.11
N ILE A 168 24.57 -11.39 10.36
CA ILE A 168 24.11 -12.71 10.80
C ILE A 168 22.73 -13.02 10.21
N VAL A 169 21.81 -12.03 10.18
CA VAL A 169 20.52 -12.16 9.50
C VAL A 169 20.71 -12.48 8.01
N ASP A 170 21.62 -11.80 7.33
CA ASP A 170 21.93 -12.02 5.91
C ASP A 170 22.42 -13.45 5.65
N LEU A 171 23.24 -14.00 6.57
CA LEU A 171 23.69 -15.39 6.52
C LEU A 171 22.54 -16.38 6.70
N LEU A 172 21.65 -16.14 7.67
CA LEU A 172 20.46 -16.98 7.89
C LEU A 172 19.50 -16.91 6.70
N CYS A 173 19.30 -15.72 6.14
CA CYS A 173 18.55 -15.47 4.92
C CYS A 173 19.16 -16.21 3.71
N ALA A 174 20.48 -16.15 3.53
CA ALA A 174 21.18 -16.91 2.49
C ALA A 174 20.98 -18.42 2.65
N TYR A 175 21.03 -18.93 3.89
CA TYR A 175 20.75 -20.34 4.17
C TYR A 175 19.31 -20.73 3.78
N LEU A 176 18.32 -19.92 4.16
CA LEU A 176 16.90 -20.18 3.86
C LEU A 176 16.57 -20.09 2.37
N ARG A 177 17.31 -19.30 1.60
CA ARG A 177 17.18 -19.20 0.13
C ARG A 177 17.73 -20.41 -0.63
N MET A 178 18.53 -21.27 0.00
CA MET A 178 19.01 -22.48 -0.67
C MET A 178 17.84 -23.40 -1.07
N PRO A 179 17.92 -24.11 -2.21
CA PRO A 179 16.84 -24.97 -2.70
C PRO A 179 16.31 -25.93 -1.64
N TYR A 180 14.99 -26.03 -1.54
CA TYR A 180 14.34 -26.83 -0.51
C TYR A 180 13.02 -27.40 -1.01
N THR A 181 12.82 -28.70 -0.78
CA THR A 181 11.55 -29.37 -1.00
C THR A 181 11.03 -29.84 0.35
N PRO A 182 9.92 -29.28 0.86
CA PRO A 182 9.40 -29.65 2.16
C PRO A 182 8.94 -31.12 2.19
N PRO A 183 9.15 -31.83 3.32
CA PRO A 183 8.67 -33.19 3.46
C PRO A 183 7.15 -33.22 3.36
N ARG A 184 6.59 -34.15 2.57
CA ARG A 184 5.15 -34.35 2.50
C ARG A 184 4.65 -34.87 3.85
N ARG A 185 3.98 -34.01 4.62
CA ARG A 185 3.10 -34.46 5.70
C ARG A 185 1.73 -34.73 5.09
N GLU A 186 1.34 -35.99 5.01
CA GLU A 186 -0.06 -36.33 4.74
C GLU A 186 -0.93 -35.61 5.77
N PRO A 187 -2.00 -34.90 5.36
CA PRO A 187 -2.95 -34.37 6.31
C PRO A 187 -3.45 -35.52 7.17
N ALA A 188 -3.44 -35.34 8.49
CA ALA A 188 -3.99 -36.33 9.40
C ALA A 188 -5.39 -36.70 8.88
N PRO A 189 -5.72 -37.99 8.72
CA PRO A 189 -7.06 -38.36 8.29
C PRO A 189 -8.05 -37.67 9.21
N PRO A 190 -9.13 -37.05 8.68
CA PRO A 190 -10.11 -36.36 9.49
C PRO A 190 -10.48 -37.30 10.63
N SER A 191 -10.42 -36.81 11.87
CA SER A 191 -10.80 -37.60 13.04
C SER A 191 -12.27 -37.98 12.85
N VAL A 192 -12.51 -39.15 12.26
CA VAL A 192 -13.83 -39.75 12.23
C VAL A 192 -14.17 -39.94 13.70
N ALA A 193 -15.10 -39.12 14.20
CA ALA A 193 -15.72 -39.34 15.49
C ALA A 193 -16.19 -40.80 15.48
N ARG A 194 -15.51 -41.64 16.25
CA ARG A 194 -15.89 -43.04 16.36
C ARG A 194 -17.30 -43.05 16.94
N PRO A 195 -18.27 -43.73 16.31
CA PRO A 195 -19.54 -43.97 16.98
C PRO A 195 -19.24 -44.76 18.25
N SER A 196 -19.53 -44.16 19.40
CA SER A 196 -19.56 -44.82 20.69
C SER A 196 -20.62 -45.92 20.62
N GLY A 197 -20.22 -47.20 20.62
CA GLY A 197 -21.20 -48.28 20.87
C GLY A 197 -21.11 -49.56 20.04
N VAL A 198 -20.01 -49.88 19.34
CA VAL A 198 -19.86 -51.23 18.74
C VAL A 198 -18.72 -51.99 19.41
N PRO A 199 -18.99 -53.14 20.08
CA PRO A 199 -17.93 -54.00 20.58
C PRO A 199 -17.10 -54.54 19.41
N ARG A 200 -15.78 -54.48 19.53
CA ARG A 200 -14.84 -55.13 18.60
C ARG A 200 -15.17 -56.64 18.52
N PRO A 201 -15.30 -57.25 17.32
CA PRO A 201 -15.18 -58.69 17.24
C PRO A 201 -13.74 -59.07 17.57
N LEU A 202 -13.58 -59.90 18.60
CA LEU A 202 -12.33 -60.58 18.90
C LEU A 202 -12.03 -61.55 17.74
N LEU A 203 -11.18 -61.12 16.81
CA LEU A 203 -10.56 -62.02 15.84
C LEU A 203 -9.66 -63.00 16.59
N SER A 204 -10.08 -64.27 16.62
CA SER A 204 -9.35 -65.37 17.21
C SER A 204 -8.17 -65.83 16.33
N GLY A 205 -7.11 -66.26 17.00
CA GLY A 205 -6.32 -67.46 16.67
C GLY A 205 -5.42 -67.45 15.44
N PRO A 206 -5.87 -67.70 14.20
CA PRO A 206 -4.95 -68.06 13.10
C PRO A 206 -4.82 -67.02 11.98
N ALA A 207 -5.58 -65.92 11.98
CA ALA A 207 -5.59 -64.95 10.87
C ALA A 207 -4.45 -63.91 10.90
N ARG A 208 -3.66 -63.84 11.98
CA ARG A 208 -2.52 -62.91 12.11
C ARG A 208 -1.28 -63.32 11.30
N GLN A 209 -1.18 -64.58 10.87
CA GLN A 209 0.05 -65.13 10.30
C GLN A 209 0.17 -65.06 8.77
N ARG A 210 -0.85 -64.53 8.06
CA ARG A 210 -0.82 -64.42 6.58
C ARG A 210 -0.63 -62.99 6.04
N ALA A 211 -0.50 -61.99 6.90
CA ALA A 211 -0.34 -60.58 6.49
C ALA A 211 1.12 -60.09 6.47
N SER A 212 2.11 -60.97 6.66
CA SER A 212 3.53 -60.62 6.72
C SER A 212 4.32 -61.15 5.52
N VAL A 213 3.86 -60.89 4.29
CA VAL A 213 4.70 -60.92 3.08
C VAL A 213 4.22 -59.82 2.13
N ARG A 214 4.54 -58.56 2.43
CA ARG A 214 4.67 -57.55 1.38
C ARG A 214 6.14 -57.44 1.03
N LEU A 215 6.48 -57.82 -0.20
CA LEU A 215 7.78 -57.50 -0.78
C LEU A 215 8.00 -55.98 -0.68
N ALA A 216 9.14 -55.58 -0.11
CA ALA A 216 9.58 -54.20 -0.14
C ALA A 216 9.72 -53.74 -1.60
N PRO A 217 9.27 -52.52 -1.96
CA PRO A 217 9.51 -51.99 -3.30
C PRO A 217 11.02 -51.89 -3.55
N PRO A 218 11.49 -52.05 -4.79
CA PRO A 218 12.91 -51.88 -5.11
C PRO A 218 13.34 -50.45 -4.76
N ALA A 219 14.50 -50.33 -4.10
CA ALA A 219 15.07 -49.06 -3.67
C ALA A 219 15.22 -48.11 -4.89
N PRO A 220 14.79 -46.84 -4.78
CA PRO A 220 15.02 -45.87 -5.85
C PRO A 220 16.53 -45.62 -5.98
N ARG A 221 17.06 -45.82 -7.18
CA ARG A 221 18.41 -45.40 -7.55
C ARG A 221 18.38 -43.91 -7.87
N GLY A 222 19.04 -43.10 -7.04
CA GLY A 222 19.54 -41.76 -7.39
C GLY A 222 18.69 -40.55 -6.93
N GLY A 223 19.30 -39.70 -6.09
CA GLY A 223 19.08 -38.25 -6.08
C GLY A 223 18.10 -37.65 -5.06
N THR A 224 17.13 -38.40 -4.53
CA THR A 224 16.21 -37.87 -3.52
C THR A 224 16.79 -38.03 -2.12
N PRO A 225 16.90 -36.95 -1.31
CA PRO A 225 17.32 -37.07 0.09
C PRO A 225 16.42 -38.06 0.81
N SER A 226 17.00 -38.85 1.71
CA SER A 226 16.24 -39.77 2.54
C SER A 226 15.17 -38.99 3.32
N ALA A 227 14.04 -39.65 3.65
CA ALA A 227 12.98 -39.01 4.43
C ALA A 227 13.51 -38.42 5.76
N THR A 228 14.51 -39.07 6.35
CA THR A 228 15.23 -38.61 7.53
C THR A 228 16.07 -37.35 7.30
N GLU A 229 16.80 -37.26 6.19
CA GLU A 229 17.58 -36.06 5.84
C GLU A 229 16.66 -34.88 5.52
N ALA A 230 15.54 -35.13 4.84
CA ALA A 230 14.54 -34.11 4.55
C ALA A 230 13.89 -33.57 5.84
N GLU A 231 13.55 -34.45 6.80
CA GLU A 231 13.02 -34.01 8.11
C GLU A 231 14.09 -33.28 8.93
N GLN A 232 15.34 -33.73 8.90
CA GLN A 232 16.44 -33.04 9.57
C GLN A 232 16.64 -31.62 9.00
N GLU A 233 16.63 -31.48 7.67
CA GLU A 233 16.73 -30.18 7.01
C GLU A 233 15.53 -29.29 7.31
N TYR A 234 14.33 -29.87 7.36
CA TYR A 234 13.13 -29.16 7.83
C TYR A 234 13.33 -28.59 9.23
N GLN A 235 13.84 -29.38 10.19
CA GLN A 235 14.08 -28.90 11.56
C GLN A 235 15.11 -27.75 11.60
N VAL A 236 16.23 -27.86 10.87
CA VAL A 236 17.25 -26.78 10.84
C VAL A 236 16.65 -25.49 10.28
N ARG A 237 15.88 -25.56 9.18
CA ARG A 237 15.22 -24.39 8.58
C ARG A 237 14.14 -23.79 9.47
N ARG A 238 13.38 -24.63 10.19
CA ARG A 238 12.41 -24.17 11.20
C ARG A 238 13.11 -23.43 12.34
N THR A 239 14.27 -23.92 12.80
CA THR A 239 15.07 -23.22 13.81
C THR A 239 15.58 -21.88 13.28
N ALA A 240 16.13 -21.84 12.05
CA ALA A 240 16.59 -20.58 11.45
C ALA A 240 15.46 -19.54 11.32
N GLN A 241 14.26 -19.95 10.86
CA GLN A 241 13.06 -19.10 10.82
C GLN A 241 12.66 -18.62 12.23
N ALA A 242 12.65 -19.52 13.21
CA ALA A 242 12.28 -19.18 14.58
C ALA A 242 13.22 -18.15 15.20
N ILE A 243 14.53 -18.26 14.97
CA ILE A 243 15.52 -17.28 15.41
C ILE A 243 15.23 -15.93 14.76
N LEU A 244 15.11 -15.88 13.43
CA LEU A 244 14.83 -14.65 12.70
C LEU A 244 13.58 -13.94 13.23
N PHE A 245 12.44 -14.63 13.30
CA PHE A 245 11.17 -13.99 13.66
C PHE A 245 11.07 -13.64 15.15
N ARG A 246 11.66 -14.44 16.04
CA ARG A 246 11.67 -14.15 17.49
C ARG A 246 12.31 -12.81 17.80
N HIS A 247 13.40 -12.49 17.10
CA HIS A 247 14.15 -11.26 17.32
C HIS A 247 13.52 -10.02 16.66
N LEU A 248 12.44 -10.17 15.88
CA LEU A 248 11.69 -9.07 15.28
C LEU A 248 10.48 -8.63 16.11
N VAL A 249 10.11 -9.41 17.13
CA VAL A 249 9.02 -9.06 18.05
C VAL A 249 9.45 -7.85 18.87
N TYR A 250 8.74 -6.73 18.70
CA TYR A 250 9.10 -5.49 19.39
C TYR A 250 8.79 -5.57 20.89
N GLY A 251 7.61 -6.06 21.28
CA GLY A 251 7.20 -6.10 22.70
C GLY A 251 5.87 -5.42 22.97
N THR A 252 5.70 -4.92 24.20
CA THR A 252 4.53 -4.15 24.65
C THR A 252 4.66 -2.67 24.26
N GLU A 253 3.62 -1.88 24.53
CA GLU A 253 3.62 -0.42 24.26
C GLU A 253 4.70 0.35 25.04
N ASP A 254 5.17 -0.20 26.17
CA ASP A 254 6.15 0.43 27.07
C ASP A 254 7.59 0.47 26.54
N GLY A 255 7.88 -0.24 25.44
CA GLY A 255 9.19 -0.22 24.79
C GLY A 255 9.64 -1.58 24.26
N PRO A 256 10.81 -1.64 23.60
CA PRO A 256 11.31 -2.87 23.01
C PRO A 256 11.72 -3.89 24.08
N VAL A 257 11.40 -5.17 23.87
CA VAL A 257 11.95 -6.27 24.68
C VAL A 257 13.46 -6.38 24.46
N SER A 258 14.19 -6.87 25.47
CA SER A 258 15.66 -6.98 25.42
C SER A 258 16.19 -7.89 24.30
N THR A 259 15.35 -8.80 23.79
CA THR A 259 15.69 -9.68 22.67
C THR A 259 15.42 -9.05 21.30
N PHE A 260 14.83 -7.85 21.21
CA PHE A 260 14.51 -7.23 19.93
C PHE A 260 15.77 -6.77 19.19
N TRP A 261 15.85 -7.11 17.91
CA TRP A 261 16.88 -6.62 16.98
C TRP A 261 16.30 -5.48 16.16
N ALA A 262 16.73 -4.26 16.50
CA ALA A 262 16.39 -3.06 15.75
C ALA A 262 17.07 -3.04 14.38
N ASP A 263 16.45 -2.30 13.46
CA ASP A 263 16.98 -1.93 12.14
C ASP A 263 17.25 -3.09 11.18
N ILE A 264 16.52 -4.19 11.34
CA ILE A 264 16.73 -5.42 10.54
C ILE A 264 15.97 -5.36 9.22
N SER A 265 16.68 -5.74 8.16
CA SER A 265 16.12 -6.02 6.83
C SER A 265 16.21 -7.50 6.49
N LEU A 266 15.19 -8.05 5.84
CA LEU A 266 15.13 -9.47 5.44
C LEU A 266 15.16 -9.61 3.92
N ASP A 267 16.14 -10.33 3.38
CA ASP A 267 16.18 -10.78 1.99
C ASP A 267 15.93 -12.28 1.93
N LEU A 268 14.71 -12.67 1.57
CA LEU A 268 14.29 -14.06 1.49
C LEU A 268 13.89 -14.44 0.06
N VAL A 269 14.36 -13.72 -0.95
CA VAL A 269 13.99 -13.90 -2.36
C VAL A 269 14.08 -15.38 -2.78
N GLY A 270 12.98 -15.90 -3.32
CA GLY A 270 12.88 -17.28 -3.82
C GLY A 270 12.87 -18.38 -2.75
N ALA A 271 12.88 -18.03 -1.46
CA ALA A 271 12.88 -19.01 -0.38
C ALA A 271 11.56 -19.78 -0.28
N VAL A 272 11.65 -21.03 0.19
CA VAL A 272 10.49 -21.85 0.57
C VAL A 272 10.42 -21.89 2.09
N LEU A 273 9.41 -21.23 2.65
CA LEU A 273 9.26 -21.03 4.09
C LEU A 273 8.05 -21.81 4.62
N GLY A 274 8.15 -22.29 5.86
CA GLY A 274 7.04 -22.94 6.54
C GLY A 274 6.06 -21.93 7.14
N PRO A 275 5.12 -22.38 7.97
CA PRO A 275 4.22 -21.48 8.70
C PRO A 275 4.99 -20.46 9.54
N ALA A 276 4.59 -19.20 9.53
CA ALA A 276 5.35 -18.13 10.17
C ALA A 276 4.44 -17.20 10.98
N ASN A 277 4.90 -16.82 12.18
CA ASN A 277 4.19 -15.88 13.03
C ASN A 277 5.08 -14.66 13.24
N LEU A 278 4.66 -13.54 12.66
CA LEU A 278 5.31 -12.23 12.75
C LEU A 278 4.38 -11.20 13.42
N ILE A 279 3.38 -11.67 14.17
CA ILE A 279 2.41 -10.79 14.81
C ILE A 279 3.11 -9.79 15.72
N GLY A 280 2.82 -8.50 15.55
CA GLY A 280 3.43 -7.43 16.35
C GLY A 280 4.93 -7.22 16.12
N CYS A 281 5.51 -7.82 15.07
CA CYS A 281 6.91 -7.61 14.72
C CYS A 281 7.15 -6.22 14.12
N ARG A 282 8.39 -5.73 14.22
CA ARG A 282 8.86 -4.54 13.52
C ARG A 282 10.06 -4.89 12.66
N VAL A 283 10.00 -4.51 11.40
CA VAL A 283 11.06 -4.73 10.41
C VAL A 283 11.29 -3.43 9.64
N VAL A 284 12.53 -3.19 9.23
CA VAL A 284 12.83 -2.03 8.38
C VAL A 284 12.40 -2.32 6.96
N ALA A 285 12.96 -3.35 6.33
CA ALA A 285 12.61 -3.72 4.97
C ALA A 285 12.50 -5.22 4.82
N VAL A 286 11.67 -5.67 3.89
CA VAL A 286 11.55 -7.09 3.54
C VAL A 286 11.50 -7.26 2.03
N ASP A 287 12.22 -8.26 1.53
CA ASP A 287 12.11 -8.77 0.18
C ASP A 287 11.73 -10.25 0.20
N PHE A 288 10.47 -10.50 -0.08
CA PHE A 288 9.85 -11.81 -0.25
C PHE A 288 9.53 -12.09 -1.73
N THR A 289 10.29 -11.49 -2.66
CA THR A 289 10.07 -11.72 -4.10
C THR A 289 10.17 -13.21 -4.42
N ASN A 290 9.14 -13.76 -5.09
CA ASN A 290 9.02 -15.17 -5.44
C ASN A 290 9.14 -16.16 -4.25
N VAL A 291 8.87 -15.72 -3.02
CA VAL A 291 8.83 -16.61 -1.85
C VAL A 291 7.60 -17.49 -1.88
N THR A 292 7.74 -18.74 -1.47
CA THR A 292 6.60 -19.64 -1.23
C THR A 292 6.46 -19.94 0.26
N PHE A 293 5.37 -19.50 0.87
CA PHE A 293 4.98 -19.89 2.22
C PHE A 293 4.06 -21.11 2.15
N THR A 294 4.52 -22.24 2.71
CA THR A 294 3.84 -23.55 2.57
C THR A 294 2.79 -23.82 3.64
N GLY A 295 2.39 -22.83 4.41
CA GLY A 295 1.37 -22.91 5.45
C GLY A 295 0.96 -21.51 5.90
N ASP A 296 0.25 -21.43 7.03
CA ASP A 296 -0.32 -20.17 7.50
C ASP A 296 0.75 -19.17 7.93
N VAL A 297 0.54 -17.90 7.59
CA VAL A 297 1.44 -16.80 7.91
C VAL A 297 0.67 -15.63 8.48
N TRP A 298 1.12 -15.13 9.62
CA TRP A 298 0.48 -14.02 10.32
C TRP A 298 1.44 -12.83 10.44
N PHE A 299 1.13 -11.75 9.74
CA PHE A 299 1.72 -10.42 9.83
C PHE A 299 0.80 -9.42 10.55
N ASP A 300 -0.17 -9.92 11.32
CA ASP A 300 -1.12 -9.06 12.02
C ASP A 300 -0.40 -8.11 12.98
N ARG A 301 -0.73 -6.83 12.95
CA ARG A 301 -0.05 -5.78 13.74
C ARG A 301 1.46 -5.66 13.47
N THR A 302 1.99 -6.24 12.39
CA THR A 302 3.39 -6.04 11.98
C THR A 302 3.56 -4.63 11.42
N ARG A 303 4.69 -3.98 11.73
CA ARG A 303 5.09 -2.70 11.13
C ARG A 303 6.27 -2.88 10.19
N PHE A 304 6.09 -2.47 8.94
CA PHE A 304 7.12 -2.35 7.93
C PHE A 304 7.54 -0.89 7.82
N GLY A 305 8.75 -0.57 8.29
CA GLY A 305 9.24 0.80 8.40
C GLY A 305 9.62 1.43 7.06
N LEU A 306 10.10 0.65 6.11
CA LEU A 306 10.49 1.03 4.74
C LEU A 306 9.85 0.04 3.73
N SER A 307 10.59 -0.32 2.68
CA SER A 307 10.10 -1.12 1.55
C SER A 307 9.71 -2.54 1.97
N ALA A 308 8.48 -2.94 1.61
CA ALA A 308 8.01 -4.31 1.73
C ALA A 308 7.64 -4.86 0.35
N VAL A 309 8.34 -5.91 -0.09
CA VAL A 309 8.18 -6.51 -1.42
C VAL A 309 7.73 -7.96 -1.30
N PHE A 310 6.58 -8.27 -1.88
CA PHE A 310 5.96 -9.60 -1.96
C PHE A 310 5.70 -10.00 -3.43
N THR A 311 6.43 -9.38 -4.37
CA THR A 311 6.19 -9.56 -5.80
C THR A 311 6.36 -11.02 -6.19
N GLY A 312 5.35 -11.63 -6.81
CA GLY A 312 5.39 -13.05 -7.20
C GLY A 312 5.40 -14.04 -6.04
N ALA A 313 5.22 -13.59 -4.78
CA ALA A 313 5.14 -14.49 -3.65
C ALA A 313 3.88 -15.37 -3.72
N ARG A 314 3.93 -16.56 -3.10
CA ARG A 314 2.83 -17.50 -3.01
C ARG A 314 2.56 -17.88 -1.56
N PHE A 315 1.33 -17.67 -1.12
CA PHE A 315 0.83 -18.10 0.19
C PHE A 315 -0.10 -19.29 -0.02
N THR A 316 0.30 -20.48 0.44
CA THR A 316 -0.52 -21.69 0.26
C THR A 316 -1.55 -21.88 1.38
N GLY A 317 -1.31 -21.30 2.56
CA GLY A 317 -2.23 -21.26 3.69
C GLY A 317 -2.90 -19.89 3.83
N GLU A 318 -3.46 -19.63 5.02
CA GLU A 318 -3.99 -18.31 5.36
C GLU A 318 -2.86 -17.27 5.46
N ALA A 319 -3.09 -16.06 4.93
CA ALA A 319 -2.18 -14.93 5.04
C ALA A 319 -2.87 -13.76 5.77
N GLY A 320 -2.52 -13.58 7.04
CA GLY A 320 -3.01 -12.50 7.89
C GLY A 320 -2.11 -11.26 7.82
N PHE A 321 -2.71 -10.09 7.61
CA PHE A 321 -2.12 -8.76 7.63
C PHE A 321 -3.03 -7.77 8.38
N SER A 322 -3.91 -8.27 9.26
CA SER A 322 -4.90 -7.43 9.93
C SER A 322 -4.19 -6.44 10.85
N HIS A 323 -4.58 -5.17 10.78
CA HIS A 323 -3.89 -4.06 11.47
C HIS A 323 -2.38 -3.95 11.16
N ALA A 324 -1.88 -4.56 10.08
CA ALA A 324 -0.51 -4.37 9.64
C ALA A 324 -0.32 -2.92 9.18
N ARG A 325 0.87 -2.37 9.39
CA ARG A 325 1.22 -1.00 9.02
C ARG A 325 2.40 -0.97 8.06
N PHE A 326 2.20 -0.38 6.90
CA PHE A 326 3.22 -0.16 5.88
C PHE A 326 3.51 1.34 5.79
N ASP A 327 4.62 1.78 6.38
CA ASP A 327 4.94 3.22 6.45
C ASP A 327 5.33 3.79 5.07
N HIS A 328 5.78 2.92 4.15
CA HIS A 328 6.21 3.27 2.79
C HIS A 328 5.57 2.35 1.74
N ASP A 329 5.97 2.52 0.48
CA ASP A 329 5.47 1.74 -0.65
C ASP A 329 5.57 0.22 -0.43
N VAL A 330 4.48 -0.49 -0.74
CA VAL A 330 4.39 -1.94 -0.69
C VAL A 330 4.03 -2.53 -2.04
N ARG A 331 4.68 -3.65 -2.39
CA ARG A 331 4.50 -4.33 -3.69
C ARG A 331 4.02 -5.77 -3.48
N PHE A 332 2.76 -6.02 -3.80
CA PHE A 332 2.10 -7.33 -3.90
C PHE A 332 1.86 -7.73 -5.36
N GLY A 333 2.61 -7.18 -6.32
CA GLY A 333 2.39 -7.46 -7.74
C GLY A 333 2.58 -8.94 -8.07
N ARG A 334 1.66 -9.56 -8.80
CA ARG A 334 1.68 -10.99 -9.16
C ARG A 334 1.73 -11.95 -7.96
N VAL A 335 1.38 -11.50 -6.76
CA VAL A 335 1.26 -12.39 -5.60
C VAL A 335 0.12 -13.38 -5.82
N THR A 336 0.25 -14.60 -5.29
CA THR A 336 -0.83 -15.59 -5.27
C THR A 336 -1.19 -15.94 -3.83
N PHE A 337 -2.46 -15.76 -3.47
CA PHE A 337 -3.03 -16.24 -2.22
C PHE A 337 -3.94 -17.43 -2.53
N ASP A 338 -3.49 -18.65 -2.22
CA ASP A 338 -4.30 -19.86 -2.40
C ASP A 338 -5.38 -19.98 -1.31
N GLY A 339 -5.07 -19.52 -0.10
CA GLY A 339 -6.02 -19.41 1.02
C GLY A 339 -6.53 -17.98 1.24
N ASP A 340 -7.18 -17.75 2.38
CA ASP A 340 -7.68 -16.45 2.80
C ASP A 340 -6.56 -15.40 2.90
N ALA A 341 -6.81 -14.21 2.37
CA ALA A 341 -5.91 -13.06 2.48
C ALA A 341 -6.62 -11.94 3.27
N ARG A 342 -6.17 -11.70 4.51
CA ARG A 342 -6.84 -10.77 5.44
C ARG A 342 -6.01 -9.52 5.66
N PHE A 343 -6.44 -8.41 5.10
CA PHE A 343 -5.89 -7.06 5.26
C PHE A 343 -6.84 -6.13 6.04
N ALA A 344 -7.70 -6.71 6.88
CA ALA A 344 -8.69 -5.94 7.63
C ALA A 344 -7.99 -4.88 8.51
N GLU A 345 -8.46 -3.64 8.42
CA GLU A 345 -7.90 -2.50 9.16
C GLU A 345 -6.38 -2.28 8.97
N ALA A 346 -5.78 -2.79 7.88
CA ALA A 346 -4.40 -2.50 7.54
C ALA A 346 -4.22 -1.02 7.13
N ASP A 347 -3.09 -0.42 7.51
CA ASP A 347 -2.74 0.97 7.16
C ASP A 347 -1.58 0.98 6.15
N PHE A 348 -1.88 1.40 4.93
CA PHE A 348 -0.93 1.62 3.86
C PHE A 348 -0.62 3.13 3.78
N GLY A 349 0.49 3.52 4.42
CA GLY A 349 1.00 4.90 4.44
C GLY A 349 1.60 5.33 3.10
N GLY A 350 2.26 4.41 2.39
CA GLY A 350 2.75 4.60 1.02
C GLY A 350 1.83 4.00 -0.05
N SER A 351 2.31 3.96 -1.29
CA SER A 351 1.58 3.37 -2.41
C SER A 351 1.48 1.85 -2.27
N ALA A 352 0.30 1.27 -2.49
CA ALA A 352 0.08 -0.17 -2.39
C ALA A 352 -0.23 -0.77 -3.76
N LYS A 353 0.64 -1.67 -4.25
CA LYS A 353 0.52 -2.25 -5.60
C LYS A 353 0.19 -3.74 -5.55
N PHE A 354 -1.04 -4.10 -5.82
CA PHE A 354 -1.58 -5.46 -5.97
C PHE A 354 -1.79 -5.84 -7.46
N ASP A 355 -1.06 -5.20 -8.37
CA ASP A 355 -1.24 -5.43 -9.82
C ASP A 355 -1.05 -6.90 -10.18
N ARG A 356 -2.03 -7.48 -10.89
CA ARG A 356 -2.04 -8.91 -11.28
C ARG A 356 -1.94 -9.88 -10.10
N ALA A 357 -2.32 -9.47 -8.90
CA ALA A 357 -2.48 -10.38 -7.77
C ALA A 357 -3.59 -11.41 -8.07
N ASP A 358 -3.42 -12.64 -7.59
CA ASP A 358 -4.38 -13.75 -7.74
C ASP A 358 -4.85 -14.19 -6.34
N PHE A 359 -6.00 -13.68 -5.92
CA PHE A 359 -6.68 -14.05 -4.67
C PHE A 359 -7.65 -15.19 -4.95
N ARG A 360 -7.27 -16.43 -4.64
CA ARG A 360 -8.09 -17.62 -4.91
C ARG A 360 -9.06 -17.93 -3.78
N GLY A 361 -8.66 -17.62 -2.55
CA GLY A 361 -9.56 -17.58 -1.41
C GLY A 361 -10.16 -16.19 -1.18
N PRO A 362 -10.96 -16.02 -0.12
CA PRO A 362 -11.51 -14.74 0.30
C PRO A 362 -10.42 -13.66 0.49
N ALA A 363 -10.67 -12.47 -0.03
CA ALA A 363 -9.81 -11.31 0.12
C ALA A 363 -10.52 -10.24 0.95
N VAL A 364 -10.05 -10.00 2.18
CA VAL A 364 -10.72 -9.11 3.14
C VAL A 364 -9.88 -7.86 3.36
N PHE A 365 -10.34 -6.73 2.85
CA PHE A 365 -9.79 -5.38 3.01
C PHE A 365 -10.71 -4.46 3.84
N THR A 366 -11.63 -5.05 4.60
CA THR A 366 -12.61 -4.32 5.39
C THR A 366 -11.94 -3.31 6.32
N GLY A 367 -12.31 -2.03 6.21
CA GLY A 367 -11.73 -0.94 6.99
C GLY A 367 -10.26 -0.61 6.69
N ALA A 368 -9.64 -1.21 5.67
CA ALA A 368 -8.27 -0.90 5.28
C ALA A 368 -8.14 0.55 4.81
N LYS A 369 -6.99 1.17 5.10
CA LYS A 369 -6.70 2.56 4.77
C LYS A 369 -5.55 2.64 3.77
N PHE A 370 -5.80 3.28 2.64
CA PHE A 370 -4.82 3.54 1.59
C PHE A 370 -4.59 5.04 1.48
N SER A 371 -3.51 5.51 2.12
CA SER A 371 -3.19 6.94 2.25
C SER A 371 -2.59 7.54 0.98
N GLN A 372 -2.17 6.70 0.04
CA GLN A 372 -1.67 7.07 -1.30
C GLN A 372 -2.39 6.21 -2.36
N ALA A 373 -1.84 6.14 -3.58
CA ALA A 373 -2.43 5.32 -4.63
C ALA A 373 -2.40 3.82 -4.29
N ALA A 374 -3.58 3.19 -4.33
CA ALA A 374 -3.74 1.73 -4.25
C ALA A 374 -4.14 1.19 -5.62
N SER A 375 -3.32 0.28 -6.15
CA SER A 375 -3.56 -0.31 -7.46
C SER A 375 -3.84 -1.81 -7.33
N PHE A 376 -4.94 -2.23 -7.93
CA PHE A 376 -5.42 -3.60 -8.11
C PHE A 376 -5.60 -3.90 -9.60
N ALA A 377 -4.81 -3.25 -10.47
CA ALA A 377 -4.95 -3.38 -11.91
C ALA A 377 -4.72 -4.83 -12.35
N ASP A 378 -5.59 -5.36 -13.22
CA ASP A 378 -5.59 -6.75 -13.67
C ASP A 378 -5.62 -7.81 -12.53
N ALA A 379 -5.95 -7.42 -11.29
CA ALA A 379 -6.04 -8.36 -10.18
C ALA A 379 -7.24 -9.31 -10.35
N ARG A 380 -7.11 -10.52 -9.80
CA ARG A 380 -8.16 -11.56 -9.84
C ARG A 380 -8.60 -11.87 -8.43
N PHE A 381 -9.89 -11.76 -8.19
CA PHE A 381 -10.56 -12.18 -6.96
C PHE A 381 -11.45 -13.37 -7.30
N GLY A 382 -10.94 -14.58 -7.11
CA GLY A 382 -11.61 -15.83 -7.46
C GLY A 382 -12.78 -16.16 -6.55
N ASP A 383 -12.74 -15.71 -5.30
CA ASP A 383 -13.79 -15.83 -4.30
C ASP A 383 -14.27 -14.43 -3.86
N ARG A 384 -14.93 -14.34 -2.70
CA ARG A 384 -15.45 -13.10 -2.12
C ARG A 384 -14.34 -12.07 -1.87
N ALA A 385 -14.58 -10.84 -2.32
CA ALA A 385 -13.74 -9.68 -2.06
C ALA A 385 -14.50 -8.64 -1.23
N GLU A 386 -13.97 -8.30 -0.05
CA GLU A 386 -14.59 -7.36 0.88
C GLU A 386 -13.72 -6.10 0.99
N PHE A 387 -14.26 -4.97 0.54
CA PHE A 387 -13.70 -3.62 0.67
C PHE A 387 -14.65 -2.72 1.49
N ASP A 388 -15.54 -3.33 2.28
CA ASP A 388 -16.48 -2.58 3.10
C ASP A 388 -15.73 -1.63 4.05
N LYS A 389 -16.17 -0.38 4.13
CA LYS A 389 -15.55 0.67 4.96
C LYS A 389 -14.08 0.97 4.62
N ALA A 390 -13.53 0.42 3.54
CA ALA A 390 -12.17 0.72 3.11
C ALA A 390 -12.07 2.18 2.64
N ARG A 391 -10.93 2.83 2.89
CA ARG A 391 -10.68 4.22 2.54
C ARG A 391 -9.53 4.32 1.56
N PHE A 392 -9.79 4.88 0.40
CA PHE A 392 -8.86 5.11 -0.67
C PHE A 392 -8.72 6.61 -0.93
N VAL A 393 -7.49 7.11 -0.96
CA VAL A 393 -7.25 8.40 -1.62
C VAL A 393 -7.43 8.22 -3.12
N GLN A 394 -6.72 7.26 -3.71
CA GLN A 394 -6.90 6.84 -5.10
C GLN A 394 -6.97 5.31 -5.17
N GLY A 395 -8.01 4.78 -5.80
CA GLY A 395 -8.20 3.35 -6.02
C GLY A 395 -8.25 2.99 -7.51
N TRP A 396 -7.36 2.09 -7.95
CA TRP A 396 -7.26 1.68 -9.35
C TRP A 396 -7.60 0.20 -9.50
N PHE A 397 -8.77 -0.13 -10.02
CA PHE A 397 -9.27 -1.48 -10.28
C PHE A 397 -9.37 -1.78 -11.78
N GLY A 398 -8.61 -1.06 -12.60
CA GLY A 398 -8.63 -1.20 -14.06
C GLY A 398 -8.35 -2.63 -14.51
N GLY A 399 -9.25 -3.23 -15.30
CA GLY A 399 -9.13 -4.61 -15.79
C GLY A 399 -9.25 -5.71 -14.72
N ALA A 400 -9.54 -5.35 -13.47
CA ALA A 400 -9.69 -6.32 -12.38
C ALA A 400 -10.90 -7.23 -12.62
N ARG A 401 -10.81 -8.47 -12.11
CA ARG A 401 -11.85 -9.49 -12.29
C ARG A 401 -12.30 -10.03 -10.94
N PHE A 402 -13.57 -9.84 -10.63
CA PHE A 402 -14.22 -10.36 -9.45
C PHE A 402 -15.07 -11.56 -9.84
N GLY A 403 -14.50 -12.76 -9.67
CA GLY A 403 -15.19 -14.04 -9.90
C GLY A 403 -16.23 -14.34 -8.82
N GLY A 404 -15.94 -13.97 -7.56
CA GLY A 404 -16.88 -14.00 -6.45
C GLY A 404 -17.60 -12.67 -6.23
N ASN A 405 -18.38 -12.61 -5.14
CA ASN A 405 -19.10 -11.40 -4.74
C ASN A 405 -18.13 -10.28 -4.35
N ALA A 406 -18.48 -9.04 -4.69
CA ALA A 406 -17.68 -7.87 -4.40
C ALA A 406 -18.47 -6.87 -3.53
N PHE A 407 -17.91 -6.52 -2.37
CA PHE A 407 -18.55 -5.63 -1.40
C PHE A 407 -17.69 -4.38 -1.21
N PHE A 408 -18.28 -3.21 -1.44
CA PHE A 408 -17.69 -1.87 -1.29
C PHE A 408 -18.59 -0.98 -0.41
N THR A 409 -19.40 -1.59 0.46
CA THR A 409 -20.41 -0.88 1.25
C THR A 409 -19.72 0.07 2.22
N HIS A 410 -20.18 1.31 2.32
CA HIS A 410 -19.54 2.36 3.13
C HIS A 410 -18.06 2.65 2.80
N SER A 411 -17.57 2.21 1.64
CA SER A 411 -16.21 2.55 1.20
C SER A 411 -16.11 4.01 0.78
N GLU A 412 -14.90 4.58 0.86
CA GLU A 412 -14.64 5.97 0.53
C GLU A 412 -13.49 6.06 -0.48
N PHE A 413 -13.71 6.78 -1.58
CA PHE A 413 -12.69 7.15 -2.57
C PHE A 413 -12.61 8.67 -2.65
N SER A 414 -11.69 9.26 -1.91
CA SER A 414 -11.71 10.71 -1.65
C SER A 414 -11.14 11.57 -2.78
N ALA A 415 -10.29 11.02 -3.66
CA ALA A 415 -9.80 11.74 -4.84
C ALA A 415 -10.21 11.08 -6.15
N TYR A 416 -9.95 9.78 -6.34
CA TYR A 416 -10.21 9.13 -7.62
C TYR A 416 -10.44 7.61 -7.51
N ALA A 417 -11.41 7.09 -8.26
CA ALA A 417 -11.74 5.67 -8.34
C ALA A 417 -11.85 5.19 -9.79
N SER A 418 -10.93 4.34 -10.24
CA SER A 418 -10.98 3.76 -11.57
C SER A 418 -11.45 2.31 -11.53
N PHE A 419 -12.57 2.02 -12.18
CA PHE A 419 -13.14 0.70 -12.44
C PHE A 419 -13.23 0.44 -13.94
N LYS A 420 -12.31 1.03 -14.73
CA LYS A 420 -12.24 0.85 -16.18
C LYS A 420 -12.07 -0.63 -16.53
N GLU A 421 -12.86 -1.14 -17.47
CA GLU A 421 -12.78 -2.54 -17.94
C GLU A 421 -12.88 -3.60 -16.84
N VAL A 422 -13.40 -3.23 -15.65
CA VAL A 422 -13.60 -4.18 -14.56
C VAL A 422 -14.69 -5.18 -14.93
N ARG A 423 -14.57 -6.41 -14.44
CA ARG A 423 -15.63 -7.41 -14.59
C ARG A 423 -16.04 -7.95 -13.23
N PHE A 424 -17.29 -7.70 -12.86
CA PHE A 424 -17.94 -8.33 -11.72
C PHE A 424 -18.77 -9.52 -12.22
N ALA A 425 -18.28 -10.73 -12.02
CA ALA A 425 -18.99 -11.96 -12.38
C ALA A 425 -19.72 -12.60 -11.19
N GLY A 426 -19.46 -12.13 -9.96
CA GLY A 426 -20.14 -12.56 -8.76
C GLY A 426 -21.65 -12.34 -8.79
N ALA A 427 -22.35 -13.01 -7.85
CA ALA A 427 -23.80 -12.93 -7.75
C ALA A 427 -24.30 -11.61 -7.12
N PHE A 428 -23.41 -10.88 -6.46
CA PHE A 428 -23.69 -9.59 -5.82
C PHE A 428 -22.51 -8.64 -6.02
N THR A 429 -22.83 -7.40 -6.37
CA THR A 429 -21.90 -6.27 -6.43
C THR A 429 -22.50 -5.11 -5.64
N GLN A 430 -21.98 -4.83 -4.45
CA GLN A 430 -22.58 -3.86 -3.54
C GLN A 430 -21.67 -2.64 -3.36
N PHE A 431 -22.17 -1.47 -3.73
CA PHE A 431 -21.57 -0.16 -3.48
C PHE A 431 -22.39 0.66 -2.49
N GLY A 432 -23.39 0.05 -1.84
CA GLY A 432 -24.35 0.76 -0.99
C GLY A 432 -23.68 1.67 0.04
N ASN A 433 -24.18 2.90 0.21
CA ASN A 433 -23.59 3.90 1.11
C ASN A 433 -22.11 4.27 0.83
N ALA A 434 -21.53 3.89 -0.32
CA ALA A 434 -20.18 4.31 -0.67
C ALA A 434 -20.13 5.79 -1.07
N THR A 435 -18.98 6.42 -0.90
CA THR A 435 -18.71 7.77 -1.41
C THR A 435 -17.54 7.72 -2.38
N LEU A 436 -17.77 8.16 -3.62
CA LEU A 436 -16.78 8.22 -4.67
C LEU A 436 -16.66 9.67 -5.16
N ALA A 437 -15.45 10.22 -5.16
CA ALA A 437 -15.17 11.51 -5.80
C ALA A 437 -15.22 11.37 -7.33
N SER A 438 -14.14 11.68 -8.04
CA SER A 438 -14.07 11.39 -9.48
C SER A 438 -14.00 9.88 -9.70
N SER A 439 -14.89 9.33 -10.53
CA SER A 439 -15.01 7.89 -10.73
C SER A 439 -15.30 7.49 -12.18
N GLU A 440 -14.72 6.36 -12.59
CA GLU A 440 -14.85 5.85 -13.95
C GLU A 440 -15.16 4.36 -13.98
N PHE A 441 -16.27 3.99 -14.60
CA PHE A 441 -16.72 2.63 -14.88
C PHE A 441 -16.75 2.39 -16.40
N PHE A 442 -15.83 3.02 -17.13
CA PHE A 442 -15.77 2.91 -18.59
C PHE A 442 -15.65 1.45 -19.01
N THR A 443 -16.57 0.96 -19.83
CA THR A 443 -16.64 -0.45 -20.28
C THR A 443 -16.66 -1.49 -19.16
N ALA A 444 -17.09 -1.09 -17.95
CA ALA A 444 -17.29 -2.01 -16.84
C ALA A 444 -18.43 -2.99 -17.14
N GLU A 445 -18.25 -4.26 -16.77
CA GLU A 445 -19.28 -5.28 -16.86
C GLU A 445 -19.71 -5.70 -15.46
N PHE A 446 -20.98 -5.49 -15.16
CA PHE A 446 -21.56 -5.80 -13.87
C PHE A 446 -22.28 -7.14 -13.87
N GLY A 447 -22.24 -7.81 -12.74
CA GLY A 447 -22.82 -9.13 -12.56
C GLY A 447 -24.29 -9.05 -12.18
N ARG A 448 -24.76 -10.12 -11.54
CA ARG A 448 -26.11 -10.16 -10.99
C ARG A 448 -26.18 -9.26 -9.74
N ASN A 449 -27.37 -8.73 -9.47
CA ASN A 449 -27.69 -7.95 -8.27
C ASN A 449 -26.65 -6.84 -7.97
N THR A 450 -26.63 -5.83 -8.83
CA THR A 450 -25.75 -4.68 -8.67
C THR A 450 -26.48 -3.57 -7.93
N ASP A 451 -25.91 -3.12 -6.82
CA ASP A 451 -26.56 -2.19 -5.91
C ASP A 451 -25.66 -0.98 -5.61
N PHE A 452 -26.13 0.21 -5.98
CA PHE A 452 -25.55 1.53 -5.68
C PHE A 452 -26.47 2.35 -4.76
N THR A 453 -27.37 1.71 -4.02
CA THR A 453 -28.33 2.38 -3.12
C THR A 453 -27.62 3.29 -2.13
N GLU A 454 -28.08 4.54 -2.03
CA GLU A 454 -27.50 5.57 -1.14
C GLU A 454 -26.01 5.86 -1.39
N THR A 455 -25.47 5.46 -2.54
CA THR A 455 -24.12 5.84 -2.97
C THR A 455 -24.08 7.33 -3.31
N ARG A 456 -22.95 7.99 -3.01
CA ARG A 456 -22.71 9.38 -3.37
C ARG A 456 -21.52 9.49 -4.33
N PHE A 457 -21.78 9.95 -5.55
CA PHE A 457 -20.77 10.38 -6.51
C PHE A 457 -20.58 11.89 -6.37
N THR A 458 -19.58 12.32 -5.59
CA THR A 458 -19.35 13.74 -5.27
C THR A 458 -18.58 14.51 -6.34
N GLY A 459 -17.84 13.81 -7.20
CA GLY A 459 -17.17 14.36 -8.38
C GLY A 459 -17.77 13.79 -9.67
N ASP A 460 -17.05 13.98 -10.78
CA ASP A 460 -17.43 13.46 -12.09
C ASP A 460 -17.53 11.93 -12.07
N ALA A 461 -18.67 11.38 -12.50
CA ALA A 461 -18.89 9.95 -12.64
C ALA A 461 -19.12 9.57 -14.10
N SER A 462 -18.39 8.58 -14.60
CA SER A 462 -18.60 8.06 -15.96
C SER A 462 -18.92 6.58 -15.94
N PHE A 463 -20.09 6.22 -16.46
CA PHE A 463 -20.52 4.85 -16.76
C PHE A 463 -20.45 4.55 -18.26
N THR A 464 -19.69 5.35 -19.02
CA THR A 464 -19.68 5.26 -20.48
C THR A 464 -19.35 3.83 -20.95
N MET A 465 -20.18 3.28 -21.84
CA MET A 465 -20.09 1.92 -22.38
C MET A 465 -20.18 0.79 -21.33
N ALA A 466 -20.64 1.08 -20.11
CA ALA A 466 -20.87 0.07 -19.09
C ALA A 466 -22.02 -0.87 -19.47
N LYS A 467 -21.98 -2.09 -18.95
CA LYS A 467 -23.00 -3.11 -19.19
C LYS A 467 -23.56 -3.63 -17.89
N PHE A 468 -24.87 -3.56 -17.78
CA PHE A 468 -25.69 -4.20 -16.77
C PHE A 468 -26.53 -5.27 -17.47
N PRO A 469 -26.01 -6.49 -17.65
CA PRO A 469 -26.75 -7.59 -18.29
C PRO A 469 -27.95 -8.06 -17.47
N GLU A 470 -28.01 -7.66 -16.20
CA GLU A 470 -29.04 -7.98 -15.23
C GLU A 470 -29.53 -6.67 -14.59
N GLY A 471 -30.30 -6.76 -13.49
CA GLY A 471 -30.83 -5.59 -12.81
C GLY A 471 -29.79 -4.75 -12.06
N VAL A 472 -30.01 -3.43 -12.03
CA VAL A 472 -29.22 -2.47 -11.24
C VAL A 472 -30.08 -1.49 -10.46
N GLU A 473 -29.66 -1.20 -9.23
CA GLU A 473 -30.32 -0.26 -8.32
C GLU A 473 -29.41 0.95 -8.04
N PHE A 474 -29.93 2.14 -8.31
CA PHE A 474 -29.40 3.46 -7.97
C PHE A 474 -30.40 4.20 -7.05
N VAL A 475 -31.00 3.48 -6.11
CA VAL A 475 -32.06 4.01 -5.25
C VAL A 475 -31.46 5.02 -4.25
N ARG A 476 -32.02 6.23 -4.19
CA ARG A 476 -31.48 7.34 -3.37
C ARG A 476 -29.99 7.65 -3.62
N THR A 477 -29.47 7.29 -4.79
CA THR A 477 -28.11 7.62 -5.19
C THR A 477 -28.00 9.11 -5.49
N GLU A 478 -26.89 9.73 -5.10
CA GLU A 478 -26.59 11.13 -5.37
C GLU A 478 -25.46 11.21 -6.42
N PHE A 479 -25.70 11.96 -7.49
CA PHE A 479 -24.74 12.19 -8.57
C PHE A 479 -24.41 13.68 -8.67
N GLY A 480 -23.12 14.01 -8.80
CA GLY A 480 -22.65 15.29 -9.34
C GLY A 480 -22.87 15.33 -10.86
N ASP A 481 -21.82 15.63 -11.62
CA ASP A 481 -21.84 15.46 -13.07
C ASP A 481 -21.71 13.98 -13.43
N VAL A 482 -22.58 13.46 -14.31
CA VAL A 482 -22.58 12.04 -14.66
C VAL A 482 -22.83 11.79 -16.15
N ASN A 483 -22.12 10.79 -16.67
CA ASN A 483 -22.22 10.37 -18.07
C ASN A 483 -22.47 8.87 -18.19
N PHE A 484 -23.63 8.50 -18.74
CA PHE A 484 -24.03 7.12 -19.04
C PHE A 484 -23.87 6.76 -20.53
N GLY A 485 -23.14 7.55 -21.32
CA GLY A 485 -22.93 7.35 -22.75
C GLY A 485 -22.75 5.91 -23.22
N GLY A 486 -23.60 5.39 -24.11
CA GLY A 486 -23.48 4.02 -24.63
C GLY A 486 -23.76 2.92 -23.60
N THR A 487 -24.23 3.24 -22.40
CA THR A 487 -24.53 2.26 -21.35
C THR A 487 -25.71 1.38 -21.75
N ARG A 488 -25.62 0.09 -21.44
CA ARG A 488 -26.68 -0.88 -21.68
C ARG A 488 -27.21 -1.45 -20.37
N PHE A 489 -28.48 -1.21 -20.12
CA PHE A 489 -29.26 -1.82 -19.06
C PHE A 489 -30.16 -2.87 -19.71
N ALA A 490 -29.81 -4.16 -19.60
CA ALA A 490 -30.53 -5.22 -20.30
C ALA A 490 -31.86 -5.56 -19.60
N LEU A 491 -31.87 -5.53 -18.26
CA LEU A 491 -33.07 -5.72 -17.44
C LEU A 491 -33.41 -4.40 -16.71
N PHE A 492 -34.08 -4.50 -15.56
CA PHE A 492 -34.56 -3.34 -14.82
C PHE A 492 -33.42 -2.42 -14.36
N ALA A 493 -33.64 -1.12 -14.46
CA ALA A 493 -32.74 -0.09 -13.95
C ALA A 493 -33.55 0.89 -13.07
N ALA A 494 -33.25 0.90 -11.77
CA ALA A 494 -34.00 1.69 -10.80
C ALA A 494 -33.20 2.91 -10.33
N PHE A 495 -33.69 4.11 -10.63
CA PHE A 495 -33.18 5.41 -10.17
C PHE A 495 -34.16 6.08 -9.19
N THR A 496 -34.98 5.28 -8.50
CA THR A 496 -36.01 5.76 -7.59
C THR A 496 -35.41 6.64 -6.49
N GLU A 497 -35.96 7.84 -6.31
CA GLU A 497 -35.48 8.84 -5.35
C GLU A 497 -34.01 9.28 -5.55
N ALA A 498 -33.41 8.97 -6.70
CA ALA A 498 -32.06 9.45 -7.04
C ALA A 498 -32.04 10.97 -7.23
N LYS A 499 -30.88 11.57 -6.94
CA LYS A 499 -30.64 13.01 -7.08
C LYS A 499 -29.47 13.25 -8.02
N PHE A 500 -29.73 13.93 -9.11
CA PHE A 500 -28.73 14.39 -10.06
C PHE A 500 -28.51 15.88 -9.83
N ALA A 501 -27.47 16.22 -9.07
CA ALA A 501 -27.11 17.59 -8.73
C ALA A 501 -26.41 18.31 -9.89
N GLY A 502 -25.61 17.57 -10.67
CA GLY A 502 -24.91 18.06 -11.85
C GLY A 502 -25.54 17.61 -13.16
N VAL A 503 -24.86 17.96 -14.26
CA VAL A 503 -25.28 17.66 -15.62
C VAL A 503 -25.31 16.15 -15.84
N THR A 504 -26.44 15.66 -16.35
CA THR A 504 -26.65 14.23 -16.58
C THR A 504 -26.78 13.93 -18.06
N ARG A 505 -25.93 13.05 -18.59
CA ARG A 505 -25.96 12.65 -20.00
C ARG A 505 -26.29 11.17 -20.14
N PHE A 506 -27.44 10.90 -20.74
CA PHE A 506 -27.78 9.62 -21.34
C PHE A 506 -27.69 9.81 -22.86
N TYR A 507 -26.51 9.59 -23.46
CA TYR A 507 -26.37 9.58 -24.91
C TYR A 507 -26.18 8.14 -25.39
N GLU A 508 -26.81 7.73 -26.49
CA GLU A 508 -26.70 6.36 -27.04
C GLU A 508 -27.00 5.24 -26.02
N CYS A 509 -27.85 5.53 -25.02
CA CYS A 509 -28.18 4.59 -23.96
C CYS A 509 -29.28 3.63 -24.39
N HIS A 510 -29.25 2.41 -23.86
CA HIS A 510 -30.31 1.42 -24.09
C HIS A 510 -30.81 0.85 -22.76
N PHE A 511 -32.11 1.05 -22.50
CA PHE A 511 -32.86 0.43 -21.41
C PHE A 511 -33.77 -0.65 -22.01
N GLY A 512 -33.37 -1.91 -21.86
CA GLY A 512 -34.01 -3.07 -22.49
C GLY A 512 -35.30 -3.53 -21.82
N ASP A 513 -35.47 -3.22 -20.53
CA ASP A 513 -36.66 -3.52 -19.74
C ASP A 513 -37.08 -2.24 -18.98
N ARG A 514 -37.61 -2.37 -17.76
CA ARG A 514 -38.13 -1.26 -16.98
C ARG A 514 -37.05 -0.29 -16.50
N ALA A 515 -37.17 0.97 -16.89
CA ALA A 515 -36.42 2.10 -16.34
C ALA A 515 -37.30 2.90 -15.36
N GLU A 516 -36.95 2.91 -14.08
CA GLU A 516 -37.70 3.61 -13.03
C GLU A 516 -36.98 4.89 -12.58
N PHE A 517 -37.56 6.05 -12.84
CA PHE A 517 -37.14 7.36 -12.36
C PHE A 517 -38.18 7.96 -11.40
N GLN A 518 -38.78 7.13 -10.56
CA GLN A 518 -39.82 7.57 -9.64
C GLN A 518 -39.26 8.50 -8.57
N ARG A 519 -39.85 9.68 -8.40
CA ARG A 519 -39.39 10.71 -7.44
C ARG A 519 -37.92 11.11 -7.63
N THR A 520 -37.37 10.89 -8.81
CA THR A 520 -36.01 11.30 -9.15
C THR A 520 -35.95 12.82 -9.31
N ARG A 521 -34.88 13.46 -8.85
CA ARG A 521 -34.65 14.89 -9.01
C ARG A 521 -33.46 15.15 -9.91
N PHE A 522 -33.68 15.85 -11.02
CA PHE A 522 -32.66 16.42 -11.88
C PHE A 522 -32.55 17.92 -11.60
N ALA A 523 -31.55 18.33 -10.82
CA ALA A 523 -31.37 19.73 -10.44
C ALA A 523 -30.75 20.55 -11.59
N ALA A 524 -29.84 19.95 -12.36
CA ALA A 524 -29.25 20.53 -13.56
C ALA A 524 -29.86 19.93 -14.84
N ASP A 525 -29.32 20.32 -15.99
CA ASP A 525 -29.77 19.85 -17.29
C ASP A 525 -29.57 18.33 -17.43
N VAL A 526 -30.54 17.67 -18.07
CA VAL A 526 -30.50 16.26 -18.43
C VAL A 526 -30.71 16.10 -19.93
N TRP A 527 -29.84 15.30 -20.54
CA TRP A 527 -29.89 14.95 -21.95
C TRP A 527 -30.19 13.46 -22.09
N PHE A 528 -31.30 13.15 -22.77
CA PHE A 528 -31.58 11.85 -23.34
C PHE A 528 -31.40 12.00 -24.85
N GLU A 529 -30.23 11.65 -25.36
CA GLU A 529 -29.87 11.79 -26.77
C GLU A 529 -29.66 10.40 -27.37
N ASN A 530 -30.26 10.09 -28.52
CA ASN A 530 -30.17 8.75 -29.13
C ASN A 530 -30.44 7.61 -28.12
N THR A 531 -31.32 7.85 -27.15
CA THR A 531 -31.60 6.92 -26.05
C THR A 531 -32.86 6.13 -26.35
N GLU A 532 -32.80 4.82 -26.09
CA GLU A 532 -33.92 3.90 -26.27
C GLU A 532 -34.40 3.36 -24.92
N PHE A 533 -35.68 3.59 -24.63
CA PHE A 533 -36.43 2.89 -23.58
C PHE A 533 -37.28 1.82 -24.25
N ALA A 534 -36.79 0.59 -24.32
CA ALA A 534 -37.40 -0.47 -25.13
C ALA A 534 -38.74 -0.99 -24.57
N ASP A 535 -38.92 -0.96 -23.24
CA ASP A 535 -40.13 -1.44 -22.56
C ASP A 535 -40.82 -0.30 -21.78
N ILE A 536 -40.77 -0.32 -20.44
CA ILE A 536 -41.44 0.66 -19.58
C ILE A 536 -40.44 1.70 -19.09
N ALA A 537 -40.73 2.99 -19.29
CA ALA A 537 -40.03 4.09 -18.65
C ALA A 537 -41.00 4.87 -17.73
N VAL A 538 -40.65 5.02 -16.45
CA VAL A 538 -41.51 5.67 -15.45
C VAL A 538 -40.81 6.85 -14.78
N PHE A 539 -41.21 8.07 -15.11
CA PHE A 539 -40.79 9.35 -14.51
C PHE A 539 -41.84 9.88 -13.52
N GLY A 540 -42.51 8.98 -12.80
CA GLY A 540 -43.61 9.32 -11.90
C GLY A 540 -43.15 10.22 -10.75
N ALA A 541 -43.76 11.40 -10.61
CA ALA A 541 -43.36 12.43 -9.64
C ALA A 541 -41.87 12.82 -9.73
N ALA A 542 -41.24 12.66 -10.89
CA ALA A 542 -39.89 13.15 -11.14
C ALA A 542 -39.89 14.69 -11.22
N GLU A 543 -38.80 15.31 -10.77
CA GLU A 543 -38.60 16.75 -10.77
C GLU A 543 -37.44 17.11 -11.70
N PHE A 544 -37.70 17.96 -12.69
CA PHE A 544 -36.72 18.48 -13.64
C PHE A 544 -36.54 19.98 -13.40
N GLY A 545 -35.55 20.32 -12.56
CA GLY A 545 -35.16 21.70 -12.25
C GLY A 545 -34.40 22.38 -13.37
N GLY A 546 -33.50 21.64 -14.03
CA GLY A 546 -32.82 22.06 -15.26
C GLY A 546 -33.62 21.69 -16.53
N SER A 547 -33.01 21.95 -17.67
CA SER A 547 -33.60 21.63 -18.98
C SER A 547 -33.67 20.11 -19.17
N ALA A 548 -34.83 19.60 -19.58
CA ALA A 548 -35.02 18.20 -19.96
C ALA A 548 -35.02 18.11 -21.50
N ARG A 549 -33.97 17.53 -22.06
CA ARG A 549 -33.80 17.40 -23.52
C ARG A 549 -33.94 15.95 -23.93
N PHE A 550 -34.94 15.65 -24.73
CA PHE A 550 -35.14 14.36 -25.36
C PHE A 550 -34.93 14.55 -26.86
N LEU A 551 -33.79 14.08 -27.34
CA LEU A 551 -33.31 14.26 -28.71
C LEU A 551 -33.14 12.88 -29.33
N HIS A 552 -33.80 12.60 -30.47
CA HIS A 552 -33.76 11.28 -31.12
C HIS A 552 -34.08 10.13 -30.15
N THR A 553 -34.98 10.36 -29.19
CA THR A 553 -35.30 9.41 -28.11
C THR A 553 -36.46 8.52 -28.51
N ARG A 554 -36.39 7.24 -28.14
CA ARG A 554 -37.45 6.26 -28.40
C ARG A 554 -38.03 5.70 -27.11
N PHE A 555 -39.36 5.69 -27.03
CA PHE A 555 -40.14 5.02 -25.99
C PHE A 555 -40.93 3.87 -26.61
N GLY A 556 -40.63 2.64 -26.21
CA GLY A 556 -41.10 1.39 -26.81
C GLY A 556 -42.50 0.97 -26.39
N ASP A 557 -42.69 0.52 -25.14
CA ASP A 557 -44.00 0.04 -24.66
C ASP A 557 -44.74 1.14 -23.89
N VAL A 558 -44.21 1.59 -22.75
CA VAL A 558 -44.94 2.54 -21.88
C VAL A 558 -44.05 3.69 -21.44
N GLY A 559 -44.49 4.93 -21.68
CA GLY A 559 -43.86 6.15 -21.16
C GLY A 559 -44.73 6.84 -20.10
N GLY A 560 -44.38 6.74 -18.82
CA GLY A 560 -45.15 7.34 -17.73
C GLY A 560 -44.50 8.60 -17.16
N PHE A 561 -45.19 9.75 -17.20
CA PHE A 561 -44.76 11.03 -16.62
C PHE A 561 -45.77 11.54 -15.57
N ALA A 562 -46.51 10.63 -14.94
CA ALA A 562 -47.58 10.99 -14.02
C ALA A 562 -47.06 11.84 -12.85
N ARG A 563 -47.65 13.02 -12.66
CA ARG A 563 -47.26 14.02 -11.64
C ARG A 563 -45.81 14.51 -11.76
N ALA A 564 -45.15 14.32 -12.91
CA ALA A 564 -43.83 14.90 -13.15
C ALA A 564 -43.89 16.43 -13.15
N ARG A 565 -42.83 17.07 -12.68
CA ARG A 565 -42.70 18.53 -12.61
C ARG A 565 -41.51 18.97 -13.45
N PHE A 566 -41.78 19.82 -14.43
CA PHE A 566 -40.77 20.42 -15.30
C PHE A 566 -40.69 21.92 -15.01
N ASP A 567 -39.67 22.32 -14.25
CA ASP A 567 -39.39 23.74 -13.93
C ASP A 567 -38.47 24.39 -15.00
N GLY A 568 -37.59 23.61 -15.62
CA GLY A 568 -36.75 24.02 -16.76
C GLY A 568 -37.44 23.89 -18.13
N ASP A 569 -36.71 24.23 -19.20
CA ASP A 569 -37.19 24.04 -20.58
C ASP A 569 -37.27 22.55 -20.92
N VAL A 570 -38.32 22.15 -21.65
CA VAL A 570 -38.49 20.78 -22.16
C VAL A 570 -38.39 20.80 -23.67
N PHE A 571 -37.47 20.02 -24.22
CA PHE A 571 -37.23 19.88 -25.65
C PHE A 571 -37.56 18.46 -26.10
N PHE A 572 -38.46 18.35 -27.06
CA PHE A 572 -38.74 17.12 -27.79
C PHE A 572 -38.38 17.31 -29.26
N ASP A 573 -37.26 16.72 -29.67
CA ASP A 573 -36.77 16.70 -31.04
C ASP A 573 -36.55 15.26 -31.52
N ASP A 574 -37.13 14.94 -32.67
CA ASP A 574 -37.26 13.61 -33.26
C ASP A 574 -37.54 12.47 -32.25
N VAL A 575 -38.50 12.70 -31.35
CA VAL A 575 -38.89 11.72 -30.33
C VAL A 575 -39.95 10.77 -30.87
N ARG A 576 -39.85 9.47 -30.53
CA ARG A 576 -40.81 8.44 -30.95
C ARG A 576 -41.46 7.77 -29.75
N PHE A 577 -42.79 7.73 -29.75
CA PHE A 577 -43.60 6.99 -28.80
C PHE A 577 -44.32 5.84 -29.52
N ASP A 578 -43.79 4.63 -29.37
CA ASP A 578 -44.30 3.39 -29.98
C ASP A 578 -45.52 2.81 -29.23
N GLY A 579 -45.71 3.16 -27.96
CA GLY A 579 -46.81 2.70 -27.13
C GLY A 579 -47.40 3.79 -26.24
N PRO A 580 -48.31 3.46 -25.29
CA PRO A 580 -49.05 4.44 -24.53
C PRO A 580 -48.16 5.33 -23.64
N VAL A 581 -48.53 6.62 -23.58
CA VAL A 581 -47.83 7.66 -22.82
C VAL A 581 -48.77 8.37 -21.87
N GLY A 582 -48.36 8.62 -20.63
CA GLY A 582 -49.21 9.27 -19.64
C GLY A 582 -48.60 10.50 -18.96
N PHE A 583 -49.10 11.69 -19.27
CA PHE A 583 -48.76 12.95 -18.60
C PHE A 583 -49.77 13.37 -17.50
N VAL A 584 -50.53 12.42 -16.93
CA VAL A 584 -51.57 12.70 -15.93
C VAL A 584 -51.02 13.51 -14.74
N GLY A 585 -51.52 14.72 -14.56
CA GLY A 585 -51.11 15.62 -13.48
C GLY A 585 -49.69 16.18 -13.60
N ALA A 586 -49.03 15.99 -14.75
CA ALA A 586 -47.74 16.61 -15.03
C ALA A 586 -47.87 18.14 -15.12
N ARG A 587 -46.81 18.86 -14.72
CA ARG A 587 -46.79 20.33 -14.70
C ARG A 587 -45.57 20.86 -15.45
N PHE A 588 -45.80 21.89 -16.26
CA PHE A 588 -44.77 22.57 -17.04
C PHE A 588 -44.75 24.05 -16.65
N ALA A 589 -43.60 24.54 -16.18
CA ALA A 589 -43.42 25.95 -15.83
C ALA A 589 -43.15 26.84 -17.06
N ARG A 590 -42.68 26.25 -18.15
CA ARG A 590 -42.40 26.90 -19.43
C ARG A 590 -43.13 26.17 -20.57
N PRO A 591 -43.41 26.84 -21.70
CA PRO A 591 -43.98 26.18 -22.88
C PRO A 591 -43.10 25.03 -23.40
N LEU A 592 -43.75 23.98 -23.90
CA LEU A 592 -43.08 22.85 -24.54
C LEU A 592 -42.46 23.29 -25.87
N ARG A 593 -41.25 22.80 -26.16
CA ARG A 593 -40.62 22.97 -27.48
C ARG A 593 -40.66 21.63 -28.20
N ILE A 594 -41.52 21.58 -29.21
CA ILE A 594 -41.77 20.38 -30.03
C ILE A 594 -41.32 20.71 -31.45
N GLU A 595 -40.28 20.04 -31.94
CA GLU A 595 -39.91 20.11 -33.37
C GLU A 595 -40.48 18.93 -34.15
N ARG A 596 -40.31 17.71 -33.64
CA ARG A 596 -40.82 16.51 -34.28
C ARG A 596 -41.05 15.41 -33.26
N VAL A 597 -42.31 15.04 -33.06
CA VAL A 597 -42.70 13.98 -32.13
C VAL A 597 -43.64 13.01 -32.84
N TRP A 598 -43.20 11.78 -32.97
CA TRP A 598 -43.93 10.70 -33.62
C TRP A 598 -44.70 9.88 -32.59
N VAL A 599 -45.98 9.65 -32.86
CA VAL A 599 -46.88 8.88 -32.00
C VAL A 599 -47.48 7.73 -32.79
N ARG A 600 -47.33 6.51 -32.28
CA ARG A 600 -47.93 5.35 -32.91
C ARG A 600 -49.43 5.31 -32.62
N LEU A 601 -50.25 5.34 -33.67
CA LEU A 601 -51.72 5.35 -33.59
C LEU A 601 -52.29 3.93 -33.47
N THR A 602 -51.56 2.94 -33.99
CA THR A 602 -51.97 1.53 -34.02
C THR A 602 -50.84 0.63 -33.51
N GLY A 603 -51.02 0.04 -32.34
CA GLY A 603 -50.05 -0.85 -31.69
C GLY A 603 -50.65 -1.56 -30.46
N HIS A 604 -50.23 -2.79 -30.19
CA HIS A 604 -50.77 -3.62 -29.11
C HIS A 604 -50.54 -2.99 -27.72
N LYS A 605 -51.64 -2.66 -27.03
CA LYS A 605 -51.72 -2.36 -25.60
C LYS A 605 -51.36 -3.60 -24.79
N ARG A 606 -50.07 -3.96 -24.64
CA ARG A 606 -49.69 -5.18 -23.92
C ARG A 606 -49.83 -5.07 -22.39
N LYS A 607 -49.68 -3.87 -21.81
CA LYS A 607 -49.55 -3.70 -20.34
C LYS A 607 -50.40 -2.60 -19.68
N LEU A 608 -51.05 -1.70 -20.43
CA LEU A 608 -52.02 -0.73 -19.88
C LEU A 608 -53.32 -0.73 -20.69
N GLU A 609 -54.46 -0.78 -20.00
CA GLU A 609 -55.80 -0.65 -20.58
C GLU A 609 -56.23 0.81 -20.82
N THR A 610 -55.47 1.79 -20.31
CA THR A 610 -55.79 3.22 -20.40
C THR A 610 -55.21 3.89 -21.64
N ASP A 611 -55.92 4.86 -22.19
CA ASP A 611 -55.44 5.66 -23.33
C ASP A 611 -54.33 6.63 -22.93
N SER A 612 -53.54 7.05 -23.92
CA SER A 612 -52.48 8.04 -23.72
C SER A 612 -53.05 9.38 -23.28
N THR A 613 -52.34 10.08 -22.40
CA THR A 613 -52.65 11.45 -21.99
C THR A 613 -51.48 12.36 -22.34
N TRP A 614 -51.77 13.48 -23.01
CA TRP A 614 -50.78 14.41 -23.54
C TRP A 614 -50.74 15.71 -22.75
N PRO A 615 -49.65 16.49 -22.83
CA PRO A 615 -49.59 17.81 -22.22
C PRO A 615 -50.70 18.75 -22.73
N PRO A 616 -51.19 19.71 -21.93
CA PRO A 616 -52.19 20.68 -22.38
C PRO A 616 -51.70 21.50 -23.59
N GLY A 617 -52.62 21.82 -24.51
CA GLY A 617 -52.31 22.58 -25.72
C GLY A 617 -51.55 21.79 -26.79
N THR A 618 -51.68 20.46 -26.79
CA THR A 618 -51.10 19.58 -27.81
C THR A 618 -52.17 18.76 -28.51
N VAL A 619 -52.01 18.54 -29.81
CA VAL A 619 -52.91 17.73 -30.64
C VAL A 619 -52.11 16.73 -31.47
N ILE A 620 -52.71 15.56 -31.73
CA ILE A 620 -52.13 14.57 -32.64
C ILE A 620 -52.72 14.79 -34.03
N ARG A 621 -51.85 15.19 -34.97
CA ARG A 621 -52.18 15.25 -36.40
C ARG A 621 -52.05 13.85 -36.99
N VAL A 622 -53.18 13.30 -37.44
CA VAL A 622 -53.25 12.03 -38.16
C VAL A 622 -53.09 12.32 -39.66
N PRO A 623 -52.30 11.54 -40.41
CA PRO A 623 -52.06 11.80 -41.83
C PRO A 623 -53.36 11.83 -42.66
N GLY A 624 -53.45 12.80 -43.57
CA GLY A 624 -54.35 12.77 -44.72
C GLY A 624 -53.63 12.27 -45.98
N GLU A 625 -54.37 12.00 -47.06
CA GLU A 625 -53.87 11.43 -48.34
C GLU A 625 -52.67 12.15 -48.99
N ALA A 626 -52.33 13.37 -48.55
CA ALA A 626 -51.30 14.22 -49.16
C ALA A 626 -49.97 14.31 -48.37
N ASP A 627 -49.85 13.66 -47.21
CA ASP A 627 -48.65 13.78 -46.35
C ASP A 627 -47.99 12.39 -46.14
N PRO A 628 -46.73 12.16 -46.59
CA PRO A 628 -46.09 10.85 -46.57
C PRO A 628 -45.53 10.51 -45.18
N LEU A 629 -46.41 10.38 -44.18
CA LEU A 629 -46.04 9.80 -42.88
C LEU A 629 -46.09 8.26 -42.97
N PRO A 630 -45.24 7.53 -42.22
CA PRO A 630 -45.30 6.07 -42.17
C PRO A 630 -46.69 5.60 -41.70
N GLU A 631 -47.25 4.59 -42.38
CA GLU A 631 -48.58 4.05 -42.05
C GLU A 631 -48.68 3.65 -40.56
N GLY A 632 -49.74 4.09 -39.88
CA GLY A 632 -49.96 3.83 -38.45
C GLY A 632 -49.29 4.83 -37.49
N TRP A 633 -48.68 5.90 -37.99
CA TRP A 633 -48.08 6.98 -37.20
C TRP A 633 -48.80 8.32 -37.37
N GLY A 634 -48.82 9.12 -36.30
CA GLY A 634 -49.21 10.53 -36.29
C GLY A 634 -48.08 11.40 -35.75
N VAL A 635 -48.25 12.72 -35.86
CA VAL A 635 -47.30 13.72 -35.34
C VAL A 635 -47.98 14.54 -34.25
N LEU A 636 -47.31 14.70 -33.10
CA LEU A 636 -47.78 15.59 -32.03
C LEU A 636 -47.33 17.01 -32.32
N GLU A 637 -48.26 17.95 -32.32
CA GLU A 637 -48.04 19.38 -32.59
C GLU A 637 -48.67 20.22 -31.48
N LEU A 638 -48.22 21.47 -31.33
CA LEU A 638 -48.87 22.45 -30.45
C LEU A 638 -50.17 22.92 -31.11
N GLU A 639 -51.25 23.05 -30.34
CA GLU A 639 -52.46 23.70 -30.85
C GLU A 639 -52.13 25.13 -31.25
N GLU A 640 -52.40 25.49 -32.52
CA GLU A 640 -52.36 26.89 -32.94
C GLU A 640 -53.35 27.66 -32.07
N ALA A 641 -52.88 28.69 -31.37
CA ALA A 641 -53.76 29.58 -30.64
C ALA A 641 -54.75 30.18 -31.66
N ALA A 642 -56.04 29.86 -31.52
CA ALA A 642 -57.07 30.56 -32.27
C ALA A 642 -56.94 32.06 -31.94
N GLU A 643 -56.59 32.86 -32.95
CA GLU A 643 -56.44 34.32 -32.87
C GLU A 643 -57.65 35.05 -32.26
#